data_AF-A0ABC9DG94-F1
#
_entry.id   AF-A0ABC9DG94-F1
#
_cell.length_a   1.000
_cell.length_b   1.000
_cell.length_c   1.000
_cell.angle_alpha   90.00
_cell.angle_beta   90.00
_cell.angle_gamma   90.00
#
_symmetry.space_group_name_H-M   'P 1'
#
loop_
_entity.id
_entity.type
_entity.pdbx_description
1 polymer ?
#
loop_
_entity_poly.entity_id
_entity_poly.type
_entity_poly.pdbx_seq_one_letter_code
_entity_poly.pdbx_strand_id
1 'polypeptide(L)'
;MASSNEVIAPNNPMESGNQKASNQPAGNKSSGRSTEFQLRKYLLLLATLVATVTYVAGLNLPGGAWQEDTKDGHHHAGDPILQFAHHRRYLAFYYCNATAFAASLVVSLLLLVLDGTNTGWEALLRVVMVLDLLGLMGAYAAGSCRDTFTTIYSALLVCAVFAYIVIAFSAYVISNKSVLAMLLPKKQGEDTEKGGEHVQDNEKQGKDAGTLEHEDELREVLMLLATFAVTITYVAGLSPPGGFWGDSSGDHKMSDPVLQEHYSSRYQAFFVCNTTAFIASLVIIILLVDKKLSSNKSVRFVALHGLITTALFGLMGAYAAGSCREVDDTTYVVCLIGGVLAYIFLQVALTNAVKKKDPSLTHQAASEWLKVTAIRSFLKSKRETGRDQNNSRNKQHEEAVEKARSLVMLLATLVVSITYQAGFDPPGGLWPSDGRAADGHDYKNGDPILLTTHPTRYKVFFYCNSAAFVASLIVIIMVQSRFLLKRHTLEAAMILDLFGLIGAYAAGSCRDEITSIYVVALAGIVLVYVVIHIIFFTLDHEDNRRDAEKLENRREVLLLLAILAATLTYQAGLTPPGGFWMDDKGVHHAGYPILYDNYHRRYTAFFYCNAASFMASVAVIVLLVNPNLYRPGIRCYALYVCMVVGMFGLMGAYAAGSSRDLRTSIYVLTLVVAVFAFVALEVVIFWVYPYIKILLSKDPNTEDGSPSSITEQKTGPQSETTGNTPQAQKEKNMREYLMLLGVLAASVTYQSGLKPPGGLWQDSNNGHSSGNPILHDVNRGRYYAFFYSNSTSFMASIVVVILLLPWTLHKHKLPLWPMQTAILLDMLGLLGAYAAGSTRNWEMSRNVIYLVIPVLAYIAAYAAVSLFRKRRKCHNSQEEV
;
A
#
# COMPACT_ATOMS: atom_id res chain seq x y z
N MET A 1 -58.65 -52.78 -65.76
CA MET A 1 -59.66 -51.88 -66.37
C MET A 1 -60.47 -51.32 -65.21
N ALA A 2 -60.08 -50.14 -64.71
CA ALA A 2 -60.43 -48.82 -65.22
C ALA A 2 -61.87 -48.48 -64.77
N SER A 3 -62.22 -47.31 -64.27
CA SER A 3 -61.57 -46.00 -64.13
C SER A 3 -62.50 -45.22 -63.18
N SER A 4 -61.99 -44.32 -62.35
CA SER A 4 -62.85 -43.32 -61.71
C SER A 4 -62.16 -41.97 -61.78
N ASN A 5 -62.82 -41.09 -62.54
CA ASN A 5 -62.53 -39.68 -62.71
C ASN A 5 -62.56 -38.95 -61.38
N GLU A 6 -61.70 -37.94 -61.21
CA GLU A 6 -62.18 -36.57 -60.99
C GLU A 6 -61.06 -35.55 -61.21
N VAL A 7 -61.47 -34.38 -61.70
CA VAL A 7 -60.66 -33.25 -62.18
C VAL A 7 -60.81 -32.09 -61.18
N ILE A 8 -59.87 -31.13 -61.26
CA ILE A 8 -59.88 -29.71 -60.80
C ILE A 8 -59.08 -29.49 -59.48
N ALA A 9 -57.76 -29.18 -59.50
CA ALA A 9 -57.05 -27.89 -59.76
C ALA A 9 -57.02 -26.92 -58.54
N PRO A 10 -56.08 -25.95 -58.39
CA PRO A 10 -54.74 -25.79 -59.00
C PRO A 10 -53.60 -25.26 -58.05
N ASN A 11 -52.36 -25.32 -58.57
CA ASN A 11 -51.21 -24.40 -58.40
C ASN A 11 -50.58 -24.16 -57.00
N ASN A 12 -49.35 -24.65 -56.76
CA ASN A 12 -48.06 -23.96 -57.05
C ASN A 12 -46.86 -24.74 -56.45
N PRO A 13 -45.61 -24.47 -56.91
CA PRO A 13 -44.55 -25.48 -56.98
C PRO A 13 -43.60 -25.51 -55.79
N MET A 14 -42.95 -26.68 -55.65
CA MET A 14 -41.54 -26.96 -55.29
C MET A 14 -40.83 -25.92 -54.39
N GLU A 15 -40.11 -26.29 -53.33
CA GLU A 15 -39.08 -27.33 -53.35
C GLU A 15 -38.50 -27.56 -51.94
N SER A 16 -37.95 -28.76 -51.79
CA SER A 16 -37.04 -29.34 -50.78
C SER A 16 -36.81 -28.64 -49.42
N GLY A 17 -37.10 -29.40 -48.37
CA GLY A 17 -36.93 -29.03 -46.98
C GLY A 17 -35.47 -28.90 -46.55
N ASN A 18 -35.22 -27.82 -45.81
CA ASN A 18 -33.99 -27.59 -45.08
C ASN A 18 -34.27 -27.58 -43.56
N GLN A 19 -33.30 -28.08 -42.81
CA GLN A 19 -33.33 -28.36 -41.38
C GLN A 19 -33.68 -27.13 -40.52
N LYS A 20 -34.61 -27.30 -39.57
CA LYS A 20 -34.95 -26.32 -38.51
C LYS A 20 -33.76 -26.10 -37.58
N ALA A 21 -33.00 -25.03 -37.79
CA ALA A 21 -32.17 -24.42 -36.77
C ALA A 21 -33.02 -23.44 -35.94
N SER A 22 -33.00 -23.60 -34.61
CA SER A 22 -33.68 -22.70 -33.68
C SER A 22 -32.95 -21.36 -33.61
N ASN A 23 -33.63 -20.28 -34.01
CA ASN A 23 -33.17 -18.91 -33.75
C ASN A 23 -33.19 -18.62 -32.25
N GLN A 24 -32.00 -18.60 -31.62
CA GLN A 24 -31.76 -17.86 -30.38
C GLN A 24 -31.26 -16.45 -30.74
N PRO A 25 -31.73 -15.39 -30.06
CA PRO A 25 -31.23 -14.04 -30.30
C PRO A 25 -29.75 -13.99 -29.89
N ALA A 26 -28.92 -13.54 -30.83
CA ALA A 26 -27.49 -13.29 -30.62
C ALA A 26 -27.31 -12.41 -29.38
N GLY A 27 -26.66 -12.97 -28.35
CA GLY A 27 -26.30 -12.24 -27.15
C GLY A 27 -25.49 -11.00 -27.51
N ASN A 28 -25.91 -9.87 -26.94
CA ASN A 28 -25.21 -8.60 -27.01
C ASN A 28 -23.71 -8.82 -26.72
N LYS A 29 -22.86 -8.45 -27.69
CA LYS A 29 -21.41 -8.33 -27.51
C LYS A 29 -21.17 -7.51 -26.23
N SER A 30 -20.43 -8.09 -25.28
CA SER A 30 -19.90 -7.34 -24.16
C SER A 30 -19.01 -6.23 -24.69
N SER A 31 -19.54 -5.01 -24.73
CA SER A 31 -18.76 -3.79 -24.94
C SER A 31 -17.53 -3.83 -24.03
N GLY A 32 -16.34 -3.76 -24.63
CA GLY A 32 -15.07 -3.92 -23.93
C GLY A 32 -14.91 -2.87 -22.83
N ARG A 33 -14.96 -3.30 -21.57
CA ARG A 33 -14.75 -2.45 -20.40
C ARG A 33 -13.35 -1.84 -20.44
N SER A 34 -13.21 -0.56 -20.08
CA SER A 34 -11.94 0.17 -20.14
C SER A 34 -10.85 -0.48 -19.26
N THR A 35 -9.58 -0.31 -19.65
CA THR A 35 -8.41 -0.80 -18.91
C THR A 35 -8.35 -0.28 -17.48
N GLU A 36 -8.71 0.99 -17.32
CA GLU A 36 -8.70 1.71 -16.06
C GLU A 36 -9.69 1.11 -15.09
N PHE A 37 -10.86 0.70 -15.60
CA PHE A 37 -11.87 0.05 -14.79
C PHE A 37 -11.41 -1.34 -14.31
N GLN A 38 -10.77 -2.13 -15.18
CA GLN A 38 -10.27 -3.46 -14.82
C GLN A 38 -9.13 -3.39 -13.80
N LEU A 39 -8.21 -2.42 -13.92
CA LEU A 39 -7.09 -2.26 -12.99
C LEU A 39 -7.37 -1.30 -11.81
N ARG A 40 -8.61 -0.85 -11.62
CA ARG A 40 -8.99 0.18 -10.62
C ARG A 40 -8.37 -0.05 -9.23
N LYS A 41 -8.38 -1.29 -8.74
CA LYS A 41 -7.80 -1.64 -7.42
C LYS A 41 -6.29 -1.42 -7.36
N TYR A 42 -5.57 -1.78 -8.41
CA TYR A 42 -4.11 -1.63 -8.51
C TYR A 42 -3.71 -0.18 -8.81
N LEU A 43 -4.52 0.56 -9.58
CA LEU A 43 -4.33 2.00 -9.78
C LEU A 43 -4.56 2.79 -8.50
N LEU A 44 -5.53 2.38 -7.70
CA LEU A 44 -5.74 2.97 -6.38
C LEU A 44 -4.56 2.65 -5.46
N LEU A 45 -4.07 1.40 -5.46
CA LEU A 45 -2.85 1.03 -4.73
C LEU A 45 -1.66 1.89 -5.18
N LEU A 46 -1.45 2.06 -6.49
CA LEU A 46 -0.42 2.93 -7.03
C LEU A 46 -0.56 4.37 -6.53
N ALA A 47 -1.74 4.97 -6.66
CA ALA A 47 -1.98 6.34 -6.21
C ALA A 47 -1.76 6.50 -4.70
N THR A 48 -2.24 5.57 -3.88
CA THR A 48 -2.01 5.63 -2.42
C THR A 48 -0.53 5.51 -2.06
N LEU A 49 0.23 4.65 -2.75
CA LEU A 49 1.65 4.48 -2.50
C LEU A 49 2.49 5.65 -3.03
N VAL A 50 2.13 6.24 -4.17
CA VAL A 50 2.77 7.47 -4.67
C VAL A 50 2.49 8.64 -3.73
N ALA A 51 1.26 8.80 -3.24
CA ALA A 51 0.92 9.77 -2.20
C ALA A 51 1.75 9.53 -0.92
N THR A 52 1.99 8.26 -0.57
CA THR A 52 2.80 7.89 0.60
C THR A 52 4.23 8.44 0.48
N VAL A 53 4.91 8.07 -0.60
CA VAL A 53 6.34 8.40 -0.76
C VAL A 53 6.58 9.88 -1.02
N THR A 54 5.65 10.56 -1.72
CA THR A 54 5.76 12.00 -1.99
C THR A 54 5.45 12.85 -0.76
N TYR A 55 4.53 12.42 0.11
CA TYR A 55 4.31 13.08 1.40
C TYR A 55 5.55 13.02 2.28
N VAL A 56 6.14 11.83 2.45
CA VAL A 56 7.35 11.63 3.25
C VAL A 56 8.53 12.44 2.69
N ALA A 57 8.76 12.39 1.37
CA ALA A 57 9.83 13.13 0.71
C ALA A 57 9.61 14.66 0.73
N GLY A 58 8.35 15.11 0.78
CA GLY A 58 8.04 16.54 0.88
C GLY A 58 8.25 17.10 2.28
N LEU A 59 8.13 16.28 3.33
CA LEU A 59 8.45 16.66 4.71
C LEU A 59 9.94 16.52 5.03
N ASN A 60 10.62 15.54 4.41
CA ASN A 60 12.05 15.28 4.54
C ASN A 60 12.73 15.49 3.19
N LEU A 61 13.01 16.75 2.85
CA LEU A 61 13.53 17.11 1.54
C LEU A 61 14.91 16.48 1.29
N PRO A 62 15.18 16.05 0.04
CA PRO A 62 16.46 15.43 -0.31
C PRO A 62 17.60 16.44 -0.14
N GLY A 63 18.77 15.96 0.25
CA GLY A 63 19.96 16.79 0.49
C GLY A 63 20.21 17.15 1.94
N GLY A 64 19.38 16.66 2.87
CA GLY A 64 19.55 16.90 4.30
C GLY A 64 19.04 18.27 4.76
N ALA A 65 19.09 18.47 6.07
CA ALA A 65 18.69 19.70 6.74
C ALA A 65 19.82 20.20 7.64
N TRP A 66 19.91 21.52 7.84
CA TRP A 66 20.87 22.12 8.76
C TRP A 66 20.62 21.62 10.18
N GLN A 67 21.69 21.27 10.91
CA GLN A 67 21.58 20.77 12.29
C GLN A 67 21.75 21.87 13.34
N GLU A 68 22.48 22.94 13.00
CA GLU A 68 22.74 24.07 13.88
C GLU A 68 22.44 25.39 13.14
N ASP A 69 22.14 26.43 13.91
CA ASP A 69 22.03 27.79 13.39
C ASP A 69 23.40 28.34 12.96
N THR A 70 23.45 29.00 11.81
CA THR A 70 24.70 29.63 11.35
C THR A 70 25.02 30.89 12.16
N LYS A 71 26.32 31.13 12.41
CA LYS A 71 26.81 32.29 13.18
C LYS A 71 26.40 33.64 12.58
N ASP A 72 26.18 33.68 11.27
CA ASP A 72 25.77 34.89 10.54
C ASP A 72 24.24 35.10 10.51
N GLY A 73 23.47 34.16 11.08
CA GLY A 73 22.01 34.25 11.20
C GLY A 73 21.24 34.08 9.88
N HIS A 74 21.92 33.70 8.79
CA HIS A 74 21.29 33.54 7.47
C HIS A 74 20.55 32.21 7.29
N HIS A 75 20.91 31.19 8.07
CA HIS A 75 20.33 29.85 7.98
C HIS A 75 19.98 29.33 9.37
N HIS A 76 18.76 28.80 9.48
CA HIS A 76 18.24 28.21 10.70
C HIS A 76 18.33 26.69 10.63
N ALA A 77 18.55 26.06 11.77
CA ALA A 77 18.46 24.61 11.90
C ALA A 77 17.10 24.12 11.39
N GLY A 78 17.11 22.94 10.79
CA GLY A 78 15.97 22.34 10.12
C GLY A 78 15.77 22.82 8.67
N ASP A 79 16.36 23.92 8.22
CA ASP A 79 16.20 24.37 6.83
C ASP A 79 16.85 23.40 5.82
N PRO A 80 16.25 23.19 4.62
CA PRO A 80 16.70 22.19 3.67
C PRO A 80 17.98 22.68 2.96
N ILE A 81 19.07 21.92 3.10
CA ILE A 81 20.37 22.30 2.56
C ILE A 81 20.34 22.41 1.03
N LEU A 82 19.58 21.52 0.37
CA LEU A 82 19.45 21.51 -1.09
C LEU A 82 18.92 22.85 -1.66
N GLN A 83 18.10 23.59 -0.89
CA GLN A 83 17.60 24.91 -1.28
C GLN A 83 18.74 25.91 -1.52
N PHE A 84 19.81 25.80 -0.74
CA PHE A 84 20.98 26.67 -0.79
C PHE A 84 22.05 26.11 -1.73
N ALA A 85 22.38 24.82 -1.58
CA ALA A 85 23.43 24.17 -2.38
C ALA A 85 23.06 24.11 -3.88
N HIS A 86 21.82 23.77 -4.20
CA HIS A 86 21.35 23.63 -5.57
C HIS A 86 19.90 24.12 -5.73
N HIS A 87 19.70 25.43 -5.62
CA HIS A 87 18.37 26.08 -5.65
C HIS A 87 17.46 25.65 -6.82
N ARG A 88 18.02 25.51 -8.05
CA ARG A 88 17.23 25.07 -9.22
C ARG A 88 16.71 23.63 -9.07
N ARG A 89 17.54 22.74 -8.52
CA ARG A 89 17.18 21.33 -8.26
C ARG A 89 16.16 21.24 -7.14
N TYR A 90 16.33 22.04 -6.08
CA TYR A 90 15.34 22.19 -5.02
C TYR A 90 13.95 22.56 -5.56
N LEU A 91 13.85 23.63 -6.36
CA LEU A 91 12.55 24.07 -6.91
C LEU A 91 11.93 23.01 -7.82
N ALA A 92 12.73 22.40 -8.71
CA ALA A 92 12.26 21.34 -9.59
C ALA A 92 11.75 20.13 -8.79
N PHE A 93 12.50 19.69 -7.78
CA PHE A 93 12.07 18.63 -6.87
C PHE A 93 10.76 19.00 -6.18
N TYR A 94 10.70 20.18 -5.56
CA TYR A 94 9.60 20.59 -4.70
C TYR A 94 8.27 20.68 -5.47
N TYR A 95 8.26 21.36 -6.62
CA TYR A 95 7.04 21.50 -7.43
C TYR A 95 6.58 20.16 -8.01
N CYS A 96 7.50 19.36 -8.54
CA CYS A 96 7.17 18.05 -9.09
C CYS A 96 6.65 17.09 -8.01
N ASN A 97 7.28 17.06 -6.83
CA ASN A 97 6.86 16.20 -5.71
C ASN A 97 5.49 16.60 -5.16
N ALA A 98 5.27 17.90 -4.92
CA ALA A 98 3.99 18.39 -4.44
C ALA A 98 2.85 18.20 -5.46
N THR A 99 3.15 18.33 -6.76
CA THR A 99 2.19 18.00 -7.83
C THR A 99 1.84 16.53 -7.82
N ALA A 100 2.83 15.64 -7.75
CA ALA A 100 2.61 14.20 -7.71
C ALA A 100 1.76 13.81 -6.48
N PHE A 101 2.09 14.33 -5.29
CA PHE A 101 1.28 14.14 -4.09
C PHE A 101 -0.19 14.54 -4.31
N ALA A 102 -0.44 15.76 -4.78
CA ALA A 102 -1.80 16.25 -5.02
C ALA A 102 -2.52 15.44 -6.11
N ALA A 103 -1.84 15.14 -7.22
CA ALA A 103 -2.37 14.35 -8.32
C ALA A 103 -2.74 12.93 -7.86
N SER A 104 -1.91 12.26 -7.07
CA SER A 104 -2.20 10.95 -6.49
C SER A 104 -3.45 10.95 -5.61
N LEU A 105 -3.67 12.01 -4.82
CA LEU A 105 -4.90 12.14 -4.02
C LEU A 105 -6.12 12.32 -4.94
N VAL A 106 -6.02 13.15 -5.98
CA VAL A 106 -7.07 13.34 -6.99
C VAL A 106 -7.35 12.05 -7.76
N VAL A 107 -6.32 11.28 -8.15
CA VAL A 107 -6.49 9.95 -8.76
C VAL A 107 -7.24 9.02 -7.81
N SER A 108 -6.87 8.99 -6.52
CA SER A 108 -7.55 8.17 -5.52
C SER A 108 -9.04 8.54 -5.40
N LEU A 109 -9.37 9.84 -5.51
CA LEU A 109 -10.75 10.35 -5.49
C LEU A 109 -11.50 10.08 -6.80
N LEU A 110 -10.88 10.27 -7.96
CA LEU A 110 -11.46 9.95 -9.28
C LEU A 110 -11.79 8.46 -9.38
N LEU A 111 -10.88 7.62 -8.88
CA LEU A 111 -11.09 6.19 -8.77
C LEU A 111 -12.19 5.82 -7.77
N LEU A 112 -12.71 6.72 -6.93
CA LEU A 112 -13.93 6.46 -6.14
C LEU A 112 -15.20 6.59 -6.97
N VAL A 113 -15.18 7.55 -7.89
CA VAL A 113 -16.33 8.04 -8.67
C VAL A 113 -16.54 7.26 -9.97
N LEU A 114 -15.52 6.55 -10.44
CA LEU A 114 -15.55 5.81 -11.70
C LEU A 114 -16.60 4.68 -11.69
N ASP A 115 -17.67 4.84 -12.49
CA ASP A 115 -18.74 3.85 -12.70
C ASP A 115 -18.59 3.08 -14.04
N GLY A 116 -17.53 3.35 -14.81
CA GLY A 116 -17.19 2.65 -16.05
C GLY A 116 -18.12 2.93 -17.25
N THR A 117 -19.09 3.84 -17.09
CA THR A 117 -20.05 4.24 -18.13
C THR A 117 -19.76 5.62 -18.73
N ASN A 118 -18.91 6.42 -18.08
CA ASN A 118 -18.65 7.81 -18.45
C ASN A 118 -17.22 7.98 -19.02
N THR A 119 -17.15 8.23 -20.33
CA THR A 119 -15.90 8.39 -21.08
C THR A 119 -15.10 9.64 -20.71
N GLY A 120 -15.74 10.67 -20.12
CA GLY A 120 -15.06 11.90 -19.68
C GLY A 120 -14.20 11.70 -18.43
N TRP A 121 -14.73 10.99 -17.42
CA TRP A 121 -13.99 10.68 -16.19
C TRP A 121 -12.78 9.78 -16.43
N GLU A 122 -12.89 8.83 -17.37
CA GLU A 122 -11.77 7.98 -17.79
C GLU A 122 -10.65 8.78 -18.47
N ALA A 123 -11.01 9.74 -19.33
CA ALA A 123 -10.04 10.64 -19.96
C ALA A 123 -9.34 11.53 -18.92
N LEU A 124 -10.11 12.13 -18.00
CA LEU A 124 -9.56 12.95 -16.92
C LEU A 124 -8.62 12.14 -16.03
N LEU A 125 -9.02 10.94 -15.62
CA LEU A 125 -8.19 10.02 -14.83
C LEU A 125 -6.85 9.75 -15.50
N ARG A 126 -6.83 9.46 -16.81
CA ARG A 126 -5.59 9.25 -17.56
C ARG A 126 -4.69 10.47 -17.58
N VAL A 127 -5.26 11.68 -17.76
CA VAL A 127 -4.49 12.93 -17.73
C VAL A 127 -3.84 13.15 -16.36
N VAL A 128 -4.61 12.98 -15.27
CA VAL A 128 -4.07 13.16 -13.92
C VAL A 128 -3.03 12.09 -13.59
N MET A 129 -3.20 10.84 -14.02
CA MET A 129 -2.19 9.78 -13.85
C MET A 129 -0.89 10.08 -14.61
N VAL A 130 -0.96 10.63 -15.82
CA VAL A 130 0.24 11.04 -16.57
C VAL A 130 0.94 12.18 -15.86
N LEU A 131 0.17 13.18 -15.37
CA LEU A 131 0.72 14.27 -14.57
C LEU A 131 1.42 13.75 -13.31
N ASP A 132 0.81 12.78 -12.63
CA ASP A 132 1.37 12.14 -11.44
C ASP A 132 2.71 11.45 -11.73
N LEU A 133 2.76 10.60 -12.78
CA LEU A 133 3.99 9.91 -13.19
C LEU A 133 5.11 10.88 -13.62
N LEU A 134 4.76 11.95 -14.34
CA LEU A 134 5.71 12.99 -14.74
C LEU A 134 6.23 13.77 -13.54
N GLY A 135 5.36 14.12 -12.59
CA GLY A 135 5.75 14.75 -11.33
C GLY A 135 6.68 13.85 -10.51
N LEU A 136 6.37 12.56 -10.41
CA LEU A 136 7.20 11.60 -9.68
C LEU A 136 8.59 11.46 -10.32
N MET A 137 8.66 11.36 -11.65
CA MET A 137 9.91 11.23 -12.39
C MET A 137 10.76 12.51 -12.30
N GLY A 138 10.13 13.68 -12.44
CA GLY A 138 10.80 14.97 -12.31
C GLY A 138 11.34 15.21 -10.89
N ALA A 139 10.58 14.82 -9.87
CA ALA A 139 11.02 14.88 -8.48
C ALA A 139 12.21 13.95 -8.25
N TYR A 140 12.13 12.69 -8.69
CA TYR A 140 13.22 11.74 -8.53
C TYR A 140 14.51 12.24 -9.18
N ALA A 141 14.46 12.69 -10.43
CA ALA A 141 15.63 13.18 -11.16
C ALA A 141 16.28 14.40 -10.48
N ALA A 142 15.45 15.36 -10.04
CA ALA A 142 15.93 16.57 -9.41
C ALA A 142 16.49 16.34 -8.00
N GLY A 143 15.87 15.44 -7.23
CA GLY A 143 16.24 15.19 -5.84
C GLY A 143 17.41 14.22 -5.65
N SER A 144 17.53 13.19 -6.51
CA SER A 144 18.53 12.11 -6.37
C SER A 144 19.89 12.43 -6.97
N CYS A 145 19.97 13.36 -7.93
CA CYS A 145 21.22 13.68 -8.62
C CYS A 145 22.01 14.77 -7.88
N ARG A 146 23.33 14.63 -7.82
CA ARG A 146 24.25 15.62 -7.21
C ARG A 146 25.43 15.95 -8.12
N ASP A 147 26.14 14.92 -8.56
CA ASP A 147 27.27 15.05 -9.46
C ASP A 147 26.90 14.92 -10.95
N THR A 148 27.91 15.07 -11.81
CA THR A 148 27.77 14.92 -13.27
C THR A 148 27.34 13.51 -13.68
N PHE A 149 27.88 12.47 -13.05
CA PHE A 149 27.60 11.08 -13.40
C PHE A 149 26.12 10.73 -13.16
N THR A 150 25.63 10.97 -11.95
CA THR A 150 24.24 10.74 -11.53
C THR A 150 23.28 11.56 -12.40
N THR A 151 23.63 12.82 -12.67
CA THR A 151 22.82 13.71 -13.53
C THR A 151 22.72 13.19 -14.96
N ILE A 152 23.83 12.81 -15.60
CA ILE A 152 23.82 12.27 -16.97
C ILE A 152 23.02 10.98 -17.03
N TYR A 153 23.30 10.04 -16.11
CA TYR A 153 22.65 8.74 -16.08
C TYR A 153 21.13 8.86 -15.89
N SER A 154 20.69 9.62 -14.88
CA SER A 154 19.27 9.84 -14.63
C SER A 154 18.60 10.61 -15.76
N ALA A 155 19.24 11.65 -16.31
CA ALA A 155 18.66 12.45 -17.39
C ALA A 155 18.45 11.62 -18.66
N LEU A 156 19.40 10.76 -19.04
CA LEU A 156 19.27 9.89 -20.21
C LEU A 156 18.06 8.96 -20.08
N LEU A 157 17.91 8.29 -18.93
CA LEU A 157 16.78 7.39 -18.68
C LEU A 157 15.44 8.13 -18.62
N VAL A 158 15.38 9.25 -17.92
CA VAL A 158 14.18 10.08 -17.79
C VAL A 158 13.75 10.67 -19.12
N CYS A 159 14.69 11.18 -19.93
CA CYS A 159 14.39 11.70 -21.27
C CYS A 159 13.87 10.60 -22.21
N ALA A 160 14.43 9.38 -22.14
CA ALA A 160 13.94 8.26 -22.94
C ALA A 160 12.50 7.89 -22.59
N VAL A 161 12.16 7.80 -21.29
CA VAL A 161 10.79 7.52 -20.84
C VAL A 161 9.86 8.69 -21.14
N PHE A 162 10.30 9.93 -20.95
CA PHE A 162 9.52 11.12 -21.27
C PHE A 162 9.13 11.16 -22.76
N ALA A 163 10.11 10.95 -23.65
CA ALA A 163 9.86 10.88 -25.09
C ALA A 163 8.83 9.78 -25.42
N TYR A 164 8.96 8.62 -24.78
CA TYR A 164 7.99 7.53 -24.93
C TYR A 164 6.58 7.93 -24.49
N ILE A 165 6.42 8.55 -23.31
CA ILE A 165 5.12 9.02 -22.80
C ILE A 165 4.51 10.06 -23.74
N VAL A 166 5.29 11.03 -24.21
CA VAL A 166 4.80 12.08 -25.12
C VAL A 166 4.32 11.50 -26.45
N ILE A 167 5.06 10.55 -27.02
CA ILE A 167 4.66 9.86 -28.26
C ILE A 167 3.37 9.04 -28.03
N ALA A 168 3.32 8.25 -26.95
CA ALA A 168 2.15 7.44 -26.62
C ALA A 168 0.90 8.30 -26.35
N PHE A 169 1.06 9.36 -25.56
CA PHE A 169 -0.04 10.25 -25.18
C PHE A 169 -0.53 11.08 -26.37
N SER A 170 0.37 11.62 -27.20
CA SER A 170 -0.02 12.34 -28.42
C SER A 170 -0.79 11.44 -29.39
N ALA A 171 -0.34 10.19 -29.59
CA ALA A 171 -1.07 9.20 -30.38
C ALA A 171 -2.47 8.90 -29.79
N TYR A 172 -2.58 8.81 -28.45
CA TYR A 172 -3.87 8.65 -27.76
C TYR A 172 -4.80 9.84 -27.96
N VAL A 173 -4.33 11.08 -27.75
CA VAL A 173 -5.11 12.31 -27.90
C VAL A 173 -5.62 12.46 -29.33
N ILE A 174 -4.76 12.21 -30.33
CA ILE A 174 -5.12 12.28 -31.75
C ILE A 174 -6.17 11.21 -32.11
N SER A 175 -6.06 10.02 -31.53
CA SER A 175 -6.98 8.91 -31.80
C SER A 175 -8.35 9.06 -31.13
N ASN A 176 -8.47 9.87 -30.07
CA ASN A 176 -9.67 9.92 -29.24
C ASN A 176 -10.45 11.24 -29.41
N LYS A 177 -11.52 11.20 -30.22
CA LYS A 177 -12.34 12.38 -30.55
C LYS A 177 -12.95 13.09 -29.31
N SER A 178 -13.14 12.38 -28.19
CA SER A 178 -13.69 12.95 -26.94
C SER A 178 -12.71 13.87 -26.18
N VAL A 179 -11.42 13.56 -26.19
CA VAL A 179 -10.38 14.40 -25.55
C VAL A 179 -10.17 15.68 -26.36
N LEU A 180 -10.21 15.54 -27.69
CA LEU A 180 -10.11 16.66 -28.61
C LEU A 180 -11.30 17.63 -28.49
N ALA A 181 -12.50 17.12 -28.16
CA ALA A 181 -13.70 17.93 -27.92
C ALA A 181 -13.67 18.71 -26.59
N MET A 182 -12.86 18.28 -25.61
CA MET A 182 -12.66 19.00 -24.34
C MET A 182 -11.60 20.12 -24.46
N LEU A 183 -10.63 19.98 -25.39
CA LEU A 183 -9.54 20.93 -25.60
C LEU A 183 -9.83 22.02 -26.64
N LEU A 184 -10.82 21.83 -27.51
CA LEU A 184 -11.22 22.81 -28.53
C LEU A 184 -12.75 22.95 -28.55
N PRO A 185 -13.31 24.17 -28.45
CA PRO A 185 -14.74 24.37 -28.65
C PRO A 185 -15.04 24.16 -30.13
N LYS A 186 -15.68 23.04 -30.49
CA LYS A 186 -16.03 22.81 -31.90
C LYS A 186 -17.42 23.32 -32.23
N LYS A 187 -17.45 24.26 -33.18
CA LYS A 187 -18.63 24.65 -33.96
C LYS A 187 -19.26 23.42 -34.63
N GLN A 188 -20.59 23.42 -34.58
CA GLN A 188 -21.51 22.47 -35.19
C GLN A 188 -21.37 22.45 -36.71
N GLY A 189 -21.39 21.26 -37.32
CA GLY A 189 -21.35 21.11 -38.77
C GLY A 189 -21.19 19.68 -39.26
N GLU A 190 -22.36 19.08 -39.55
CA GLU A 190 -22.71 18.08 -40.56
C GLU A 190 -22.09 16.67 -40.59
N ASP A 191 -23.03 15.72 -40.60
CA ASP A 191 -22.91 14.30 -40.83
C ASP A 191 -22.55 13.99 -42.30
N THR A 192 -21.75 12.95 -42.52
CA THR A 192 -21.87 12.15 -43.74
C THR A 192 -21.41 10.71 -43.43
N GLU A 193 -22.35 9.78 -43.57
CA GLU A 193 -22.12 8.33 -43.61
C GLU A 193 -21.14 7.97 -44.74
N LYS A 194 -20.19 7.07 -44.44
CA LYS A 194 -19.61 6.17 -45.45
C LYS A 194 -19.43 4.77 -44.86
N GLY A 195 -20.09 3.81 -45.51
CA GLY A 195 -19.98 2.39 -45.24
C GLY A 195 -18.61 1.82 -45.61
N GLY A 196 -18.29 0.69 -44.99
CA GLY A 196 -17.08 -0.07 -45.23
C GLY A 196 -17.18 -1.48 -44.63
N GLU A 197 -17.44 -2.42 -45.53
CA GLU A 197 -17.07 -3.85 -45.56
C GLU A 197 -16.79 -4.60 -44.24
N HIS A 198 -17.67 -5.56 -43.95
CA HIS A 198 -17.48 -6.63 -42.99
C HIS A 198 -16.65 -7.75 -43.64
N VAL A 199 -15.35 -7.83 -43.32
CA VAL A 199 -14.55 -9.05 -43.53
C VAL A 199 -14.83 -10.02 -42.40
N GLN A 200 -15.15 -11.26 -42.77
CA GLN A 200 -15.61 -12.33 -41.90
C GLN A 200 -14.42 -13.24 -41.53
N ASP A 201 -13.74 -12.95 -40.43
CA ASP A 201 -12.78 -13.89 -39.82
C ASP A 201 -13.50 -14.75 -38.79
N ASN A 202 -13.99 -15.91 -39.24
CA ASN A 202 -14.44 -17.00 -38.39
C ASN A 202 -13.33 -18.06 -38.34
N GLU A 203 -12.55 -18.10 -37.26
CA GLU A 203 -12.04 -19.34 -36.64
C GLU A 203 -11.12 -19.01 -35.45
N LYS A 204 -11.32 -19.73 -34.32
CA LYS A 204 -10.54 -19.79 -33.04
C LYS A 204 -11.26 -19.28 -31.79
N GLN A 205 -12.48 -19.74 -31.51
CA GLN A 205 -13.17 -19.35 -30.27
C GLN A 205 -13.05 -20.35 -29.10
N GLY A 206 -12.28 -21.43 -29.25
CA GLY A 206 -12.15 -22.47 -28.21
C GLY A 206 -10.84 -22.48 -27.41
N LYS A 207 -9.78 -21.81 -27.88
CA LYS A 207 -8.43 -21.87 -27.26
C LYS A 207 -8.03 -20.59 -26.53
N ASP A 208 -8.72 -19.47 -26.76
CA ASP A 208 -8.29 -18.15 -26.32
C ASP A 208 -8.79 -17.75 -24.91
N ALA A 209 -9.84 -18.40 -24.39
CA ALA A 209 -10.41 -18.05 -23.08
C ALA A 209 -9.44 -18.31 -21.92
N GLY A 210 -8.75 -19.46 -21.91
CA GLY A 210 -7.77 -19.80 -20.86
C GLY A 210 -6.43 -19.03 -20.99
N THR A 211 -6.11 -18.51 -22.18
CA THR A 211 -4.93 -17.65 -22.38
C THR A 211 -5.20 -16.22 -21.92
N LEU A 212 -6.43 -15.72 -22.10
CA LEU A 212 -6.83 -14.38 -21.65
C LEU A 212 -6.88 -14.24 -20.12
N GLU A 213 -7.45 -15.21 -19.39
CA GLU A 213 -7.51 -15.14 -17.91
C GLU A 213 -6.11 -15.07 -17.27
N HIS A 214 -5.15 -15.83 -17.80
CA HIS A 214 -3.76 -15.81 -17.31
C HIS A 214 -3.01 -14.52 -17.67
N GLU A 215 -3.35 -13.85 -18.77
CA GLU A 215 -2.77 -12.55 -19.12
C GLU A 215 -3.22 -11.46 -18.15
N ASP A 216 -4.48 -11.48 -17.72
CA ASP A 216 -5.02 -10.51 -16.75
C ASP A 216 -4.42 -10.72 -15.34
N GLU A 217 -4.31 -11.98 -14.85
CA GLU A 217 -3.64 -12.29 -13.58
C GLU A 217 -2.18 -11.81 -13.55
N LEU A 218 -1.44 -12.01 -14.64
CA LEU A 218 -0.07 -11.51 -14.75
C LEU A 218 -0.04 -9.98 -14.71
N ARG A 219 -0.99 -9.31 -15.37
CA ARG A 219 -1.10 -7.84 -15.42
C ARG A 219 -1.23 -7.26 -14.01
N GLU A 220 -2.07 -7.89 -13.20
CA GLU A 220 -2.29 -7.56 -11.79
C GLU A 220 -1.01 -7.71 -10.96
N VAL A 221 -0.34 -8.86 -11.08
CA VAL A 221 0.92 -9.15 -10.37
C VAL A 221 2.02 -8.17 -10.76
N LEU A 222 2.21 -7.92 -12.05
CA LEU A 222 3.23 -6.98 -12.53
C LEU A 222 2.95 -5.55 -12.06
N MET A 223 1.69 -5.15 -12.02
CA MET A 223 1.30 -3.82 -11.52
C MET A 223 1.63 -3.68 -10.04
N LEU A 224 1.34 -4.70 -9.23
CA LEU A 224 1.69 -4.74 -7.81
C LEU A 224 3.20 -4.65 -7.59
N LEU A 225 3.99 -5.46 -8.31
CA LEU A 225 5.44 -5.50 -8.16
C LEU A 225 6.12 -4.23 -8.68
N ALA A 226 5.65 -3.67 -9.79
CA ALA A 226 6.15 -2.40 -10.31
C ALA A 226 5.86 -1.25 -9.34
N THR A 227 4.66 -1.21 -8.77
CA THR A 227 4.31 -0.21 -7.76
C THR A 227 5.21 -0.32 -6.53
N PHE A 228 5.41 -1.53 -6.02
CA PHE A 228 6.36 -1.81 -4.94
C PHE A 228 7.77 -1.31 -5.26
N ALA A 229 8.31 -1.66 -6.43
CA ALA A 229 9.65 -1.28 -6.81
C ALA A 229 9.79 0.24 -7.02
N VAL A 230 8.83 0.92 -7.65
CA VAL A 230 8.81 2.39 -7.79
C VAL A 230 8.89 3.06 -6.42
N THR A 231 8.08 2.62 -5.45
CA THR A 231 7.96 3.30 -4.16
C THR A 231 9.23 3.18 -3.32
N ILE A 232 9.83 2.00 -3.28
CA ILE A 232 11.08 1.77 -2.55
C ILE A 232 12.24 2.51 -3.18
N THR A 233 12.38 2.39 -4.50
CA THR A 233 13.49 3.03 -5.21
C THR A 233 13.39 4.55 -5.16
N TYR A 234 12.17 5.10 -5.16
CA TYR A 234 11.94 6.53 -4.99
C TYR A 234 12.46 7.04 -3.65
N VAL A 235 12.05 6.41 -2.55
CA VAL A 235 12.48 6.80 -1.20
C VAL A 235 14.01 6.66 -1.06
N ALA A 236 14.56 5.54 -1.51
CA ALA A 236 15.98 5.25 -1.39
C ALA A 236 16.87 6.15 -2.27
N GLY A 237 16.39 6.56 -3.45
CA GLY A 237 17.12 7.48 -4.31
C GLY A 237 17.15 8.92 -3.77
N LEU A 238 16.10 9.33 -3.03
CA LEU A 238 16.04 10.65 -2.39
C LEU A 238 16.72 10.70 -1.03
N SER A 239 16.92 9.55 -0.40
CA SER A 239 17.63 9.38 0.87
C SER A 239 18.68 8.27 0.71
N PRO A 240 19.81 8.55 0.02
CA PRO A 240 20.82 7.55 -0.24
C PRO A 240 21.43 7.02 1.07
N PRO A 241 21.93 5.78 1.06
CA PRO A 241 22.64 5.22 2.21
C PRO A 241 23.80 6.14 2.60
N GLY A 242 23.97 6.39 3.90
CA GLY A 242 24.93 7.38 4.42
C GLY A 242 24.30 8.74 4.74
N GLY A 243 23.18 9.09 4.10
CA GLY A 243 22.61 10.43 4.21
C GLY A 243 23.41 11.46 3.42
N PHE A 244 23.36 12.72 3.85
CA PHE A 244 23.97 13.86 3.16
C PHE A 244 24.91 14.63 4.08
N TRP A 245 25.93 15.24 3.49
CA TRP A 245 26.83 16.17 4.18
C TRP A 245 26.13 17.46 4.58
N GLY A 246 26.33 17.87 5.82
CA GLY A 246 25.81 19.11 6.40
C GLY A 246 26.65 20.34 6.08
N ASP A 247 27.94 20.15 5.79
CA ASP A 247 28.94 21.18 5.63
C ASP A 247 29.74 21.01 4.32
N SER A 248 30.64 21.94 4.04
CA SER A 248 31.60 21.82 2.95
C SER A 248 33.00 21.93 3.54
N SER A 249 33.77 20.85 3.52
CA SER A 249 35.15 20.84 4.00
C SER A 249 36.00 19.88 3.17
N GLY A 250 37.22 20.29 2.80
CA GLY A 250 38.12 19.46 2.00
C GLY A 250 37.52 19.05 0.65
N ASP A 251 37.36 17.74 0.43
CA ASP A 251 36.93 17.13 -0.83
C ASP A 251 35.40 16.96 -0.95
N HIS A 252 34.62 17.14 0.13
CA HIS A 252 33.16 17.01 0.11
C HIS A 252 32.42 18.34 0.10
N LYS A 253 31.25 18.37 -0.54
CA LYS A 253 30.38 19.54 -0.59
C LYS A 253 29.09 19.30 0.17
N MET A 254 28.51 20.38 0.67
CA MET A 254 27.22 20.35 1.33
C MET A 254 26.16 19.72 0.43
N SER A 255 25.29 18.90 1.02
CA SER A 255 24.22 18.19 0.31
C SER A 255 24.69 17.08 -0.63
N ASP A 256 25.99 16.76 -0.71
CA ASP A 256 26.47 15.55 -1.39
C ASP A 256 26.23 14.31 -0.52
N PRO A 257 26.03 13.12 -1.12
CA PRO A 257 25.81 11.88 -0.38
C PRO A 257 27.07 11.46 0.38
N VAL A 258 26.93 11.15 1.67
CA VAL A 258 28.09 10.81 2.54
C VAL A 258 28.85 9.59 2.02
N LEU A 259 28.12 8.59 1.48
CA LEU A 259 28.73 7.36 0.98
C LEU A 259 29.65 7.59 -0.23
N GLN A 260 29.50 8.71 -0.94
CA GLN A 260 30.26 9.01 -2.15
C GLN A 260 31.75 9.24 -1.87
N GLU A 261 32.09 9.79 -0.72
CA GLU A 261 33.48 10.19 -0.40
C GLU A 261 34.37 8.98 -0.14
N HIS A 262 33.98 8.13 0.81
CA HIS A 262 34.79 6.98 1.23
C HIS A 262 34.48 5.70 0.43
N TYR A 263 33.29 5.62 -0.16
CA TYR A 263 32.79 4.41 -0.82
C TYR A 263 32.18 4.70 -2.21
N SER A 264 32.84 5.54 -3.01
CA SER A 264 32.36 5.99 -4.33
C SER A 264 31.87 4.87 -5.24
N SER A 265 32.61 3.77 -5.39
CA SER A 265 32.20 2.64 -6.23
C SER A 265 30.91 1.97 -5.74
N ARG A 266 30.70 1.90 -4.42
CA ARG A 266 29.48 1.34 -3.82
C ARG A 266 28.31 2.29 -4.03
N TYR A 267 28.52 3.59 -3.85
CA TYR A 267 27.51 4.60 -4.12
C TYR A 267 27.07 4.59 -5.60
N GLN A 268 28.01 4.51 -6.54
CA GLN A 268 27.69 4.41 -7.98
C GLN A 268 26.90 3.13 -8.30
N ALA A 269 27.30 1.99 -7.76
CA ALA A 269 26.56 0.73 -7.93
C ALA A 269 25.14 0.82 -7.35
N PHE A 270 25.01 1.37 -6.14
CA PHE A 270 23.70 1.63 -5.52
C PHE A 270 22.83 2.51 -6.43
N PHE A 271 23.36 3.65 -6.89
CA PHE A 271 22.62 4.62 -7.68
C PHE A 271 22.16 4.05 -9.03
N VAL A 272 23.05 3.34 -9.74
CA VAL A 272 22.74 2.71 -11.03
C VAL A 272 21.66 1.65 -10.86
N CYS A 273 21.83 0.73 -9.91
CA CYS A 273 20.87 -0.33 -9.65
C CYS A 273 19.50 0.22 -9.21
N ASN A 274 19.48 1.20 -8.30
CA ASN A 274 18.27 1.82 -7.79
C ASN A 274 17.51 2.58 -8.88
N THR A 275 18.22 3.42 -9.64
CA THR A 275 17.62 4.24 -10.70
C THR A 275 17.12 3.39 -11.88
N THR A 276 17.86 2.32 -12.23
CA THR A 276 17.40 1.36 -13.24
C THR A 276 16.12 0.68 -12.78
N ALA A 277 16.06 0.23 -11.52
CA ALA A 277 14.86 -0.40 -10.98
C ALA A 277 13.67 0.56 -10.93
N PHE A 278 13.88 1.83 -10.54
CA PHE A 278 12.86 2.87 -10.57
C PHE A 278 12.27 3.05 -11.98
N ILE A 279 13.14 3.29 -12.96
CA ILE A 279 12.76 3.56 -14.35
C ILE A 279 12.10 2.34 -15.01
N ALA A 280 12.69 1.15 -14.84
CA ALA A 280 12.12 -0.09 -15.38
C ALA A 280 10.70 -0.32 -14.83
N SER A 281 10.50 -0.04 -13.55
CA SER A 281 9.19 -0.17 -12.90
C SER A 281 8.19 0.85 -13.44
N LEU A 282 8.57 2.12 -13.62
CA LEU A 282 7.68 3.12 -14.25
C LEU A 282 7.27 2.72 -15.68
N VAL A 283 8.22 2.21 -16.48
CA VAL A 283 7.94 1.72 -17.83
C VAL A 283 6.94 0.56 -17.80
N ILE A 284 7.05 -0.35 -16.82
CA ILE A 284 6.04 -1.41 -16.61
C ILE A 284 4.66 -0.79 -16.36
N ILE A 285 4.54 0.18 -15.46
CA ILE A 285 3.26 0.83 -15.15
C ILE A 285 2.63 1.42 -16.42
N ILE A 286 3.40 2.19 -17.18
CA ILE A 286 2.94 2.84 -18.42
C ILE A 286 2.50 1.77 -19.43
N LEU A 287 3.31 0.73 -19.62
CA LEU A 287 2.99 -0.40 -20.50
C LEU A 287 1.79 -1.20 -20.03
N LEU A 288 1.46 -1.25 -18.73
CA LEU A 288 0.28 -1.94 -18.22
C LEU A 288 -0.98 -1.09 -18.30
N VAL A 289 -0.89 0.24 -18.25
CA VAL A 289 -2.06 1.12 -18.38
C VAL A 289 -2.53 1.18 -19.85
N ASP A 290 -1.63 1.27 -20.82
CA ASP A 290 -2.03 1.41 -22.23
C ASP A 290 -2.17 0.05 -22.96
N LYS A 291 -3.41 -0.37 -23.30
CA LYS A 291 -3.66 -1.59 -24.09
C LYS A 291 -3.26 -1.45 -25.57
N LYS A 292 -3.26 -0.24 -26.15
CA LYS A 292 -3.04 -0.01 -27.60
C LYS A 292 -1.57 0.08 -28.01
N LEU A 293 -0.65 0.20 -27.05
CA LEU A 293 0.74 0.61 -27.32
C LEU A 293 1.67 -0.50 -27.85
N SER A 294 1.21 -1.75 -27.95
CA SER A 294 1.96 -2.81 -28.64
C SER A 294 1.01 -3.80 -29.30
N SER A 295 1.00 -3.77 -30.64
CA SER A 295 0.22 -4.67 -31.50
C SER A 295 0.64 -6.15 -31.36
N ASN A 296 1.91 -6.39 -30.98
CA ASN A 296 2.48 -7.74 -30.85
C ASN A 296 2.50 -8.21 -29.40
N LYS A 297 1.47 -8.97 -29.00
CA LYS A 297 1.29 -9.51 -27.63
C LYS A 297 2.52 -10.24 -27.09
N SER A 298 3.20 -11.04 -27.90
CA SER A 298 4.38 -11.83 -27.50
C SER A 298 5.60 -10.96 -27.12
N VAL A 299 5.88 -9.90 -27.89
CA VAL A 299 7.03 -9.01 -27.65
C VAL A 299 6.82 -8.18 -26.38
N ARG A 300 5.61 -7.65 -26.19
CA ARG A 300 5.23 -6.92 -24.97
C ARG A 300 5.34 -7.80 -23.72
N PHE A 301 4.93 -9.06 -23.82
CA PHE A 301 5.04 -10.01 -22.74
C PHE A 301 6.49 -10.25 -22.33
N VAL A 302 7.36 -10.56 -23.28
CA VAL A 302 8.81 -10.77 -23.02
C VAL A 302 9.44 -9.50 -22.45
N ALA A 303 9.09 -8.33 -22.99
CA ALA A 303 9.59 -7.04 -22.50
C ALA A 303 9.18 -6.77 -21.04
N LEU A 304 7.90 -6.98 -20.68
CA LEU A 304 7.41 -6.79 -19.31
C LEU A 304 8.11 -7.72 -18.31
N HIS A 305 8.39 -8.96 -18.68
CA HIS A 305 9.13 -9.90 -17.85
C HIS A 305 10.60 -9.54 -17.70
N GLY A 306 11.24 -9.11 -18.79
CA GLY A 306 12.60 -8.58 -18.75
C GLY A 306 12.70 -7.40 -17.80
N LEU A 307 11.79 -6.44 -17.93
CA LEU A 307 11.75 -5.24 -17.09
C LEU A 307 11.53 -5.56 -15.61
N ILE A 308 10.61 -6.47 -15.26
CA ILE A 308 10.37 -6.76 -13.83
C ILE A 308 11.53 -7.52 -13.22
N THR A 309 12.16 -8.40 -14.00
CA THR A 309 13.37 -9.11 -13.57
C THR A 309 14.50 -8.10 -13.33
N THR A 310 14.71 -7.18 -14.27
CA THR A 310 15.67 -6.06 -14.10
C THR A 310 15.36 -5.22 -12.87
N ALA A 311 14.09 -4.93 -12.58
CA ALA A 311 13.71 -4.16 -11.39
C ALA A 311 14.03 -4.89 -10.08
N LEU A 312 13.68 -6.18 -9.98
CA LEU A 312 13.94 -6.98 -8.78
C LEU A 312 15.43 -7.23 -8.55
N PHE A 313 16.20 -7.54 -9.59
CA PHE A 313 17.67 -7.64 -9.47
C PHE A 313 18.33 -6.29 -9.19
N GLY A 314 17.80 -5.20 -9.74
CA GLY A 314 18.22 -3.84 -9.42
C GLY A 314 18.00 -3.50 -7.94
N LEU A 315 16.87 -3.89 -7.36
CA LEU A 315 16.65 -3.78 -5.91
C LEU A 315 17.69 -4.59 -5.13
N MET A 316 17.96 -5.84 -5.50
CA MET A 316 18.97 -6.67 -4.81
C MET A 316 20.37 -6.07 -4.87
N GLY A 317 20.78 -5.58 -6.05
CA GLY A 317 22.07 -4.93 -6.25
C GLY A 317 22.19 -3.62 -5.48
N ALA A 318 21.14 -2.80 -5.49
CA ALA A 318 21.10 -1.57 -4.71
C ALA A 318 21.17 -1.87 -3.21
N TYR A 319 20.42 -2.85 -2.72
CA TYR A 319 20.47 -3.25 -1.30
C TYR A 319 21.88 -3.70 -0.90
N ALA A 320 22.52 -4.59 -1.68
CA ALA A 320 23.86 -5.08 -1.38
C ALA A 320 24.90 -3.95 -1.38
N ALA A 321 24.85 -3.05 -2.37
CA ALA A 321 25.77 -1.93 -2.47
C ALA A 321 25.54 -0.88 -1.36
N GLY A 322 24.28 -0.64 -0.99
CA GLY A 322 23.90 0.40 -0.05
C GLY A 322 23.98 0.01 1.43
N SER A 323 23.67 -1.25 1.77
CA SER A 323 23.65 -1.75 3.15
C SER A 323 25.00 -2.23 3.67
N CYS A 324 25.91 -2.62 2.77
CA CYS A 324 27.22 -3.17 3.15
C CYS A 324 28.33 -2.12 3.09
N ARG A 325 29.29 -2.23 4.00
CA ARG A 325 30.55 -1.45 3.98
C ARG A 325 31.75 -2.34 3.72
N GLU A 326 31.73 -3.53 4.30
CA GLU A 326 32.79 -4.54 4.15
C GLU A 326 32.52 -5.50 2.98
N VAL A 327 33.58 -6.14 2.49
CA VAL A 327 33.48 -7.15 1.42
C VAL A 327 32.82 -8.43 1.93
N ASP A 328 33.08 -8.81 3.19
CA ASP A 328 32.50 -9.99 3.82
C ASP A 328 30.98 -9.85 3.97
N ASP A 329 30.51 -8.68 4.41
CA ASP A 329 29.07 -8.36 4.46
C ASP A 329 28.42 -8.44 3.07
N THR A 330 29.09 -7.90 2.05
CA THR A 330 28.59 -7.95 0.66
C THR A 330 28.52 -9.39 0.17
N THR A 331 29.54 -10.18 0.48
CA THR A 331 29.61 -11.61 0.12
C THR A 331 28.49 -12.38 0.79
N TYR A 332 28.26 -12.15 2.08
CA TYR A 332 27.14 -12.73 2.81
C TYR A 332 25.80 -12.41 2.14
N VAL A 333 25.54 -11.13 1.85
CA VAL A 333 24.28 -10.68 1.24
C VAL A 333 24.05 -11.29 -0.14
N VAL A 334 25.08 -11.41 -0.97
CA VAL A 334 24.98 -12.06 -2.29
C VAL A 334 24.81 -13.58 -2.17
N CYS A 335 25.54 -14.23 -1.25
CA CYS A 335 25.44 -15.67 -1.01
C CYS A 335 24.07 -16.10 -0.44
N LEU A 336 23.35 -15.21 0.25
CA LEU A 336 21.99 -15.48 0.73
C LEU A 336 21.03 -15.91 -0.40
N ILE A 337 21.21 -15.42 -1.63
CA ILE A 337 20.40 -15.83 -2.78
C ILE A 337 20.52 -17.35 -2.97
N GLY A 338 21.76 -17.86 -2.98
CA GLY A 338 22.03 -19.29 -3.08
C GLY A 338 21.55 -20.06 -1.85
N GLY A 339 21.73 -19.51 -0.64
CA GLY A 339 21.29 -20.11 0.61
C GLY A 339 19.77 -20.29 0.70
N VAL A 340 18.99 -19.28 0.33
CA VAL A 340 17.52 -19.33 0.29
C VAL A 340 17.05 -20.36 -0.75
N LEU A 341 17.62 -20.33 -1.95
CA LEU A 341 17.31 -21.31 -2.99
C LEU A 341 17.63 -22.74 -2.51
N ALA A 342 18.80 -22.96 -1.92
CA ALA A 342 19.20 -24.26 -1.38
C ALA A 342 18.25 -24.73 -0.29
N TYR A 343 17.82 -23.85 0.63
CA TYR A 343 16.83 -24.17 1.66
C TYR A 343 15.47 -24.59 1.06
N ILE A 344 14.98 -23.85 0.07
CA ILE A 344 13.72 -24.17 -0.61
C ILE A 344 13.83 -25.50 -1.35
N PHE A 345 14.90 -25.73 -2.11
CA PHE A 345 15.12 -26.98 -2.83
C PHE A 345 15.32 -28.17 -1.87
N LEU A 346 15.99 -27.97 -0.74
CA LEU A 346 16.14 -28.99 0.30
C LEU A 346 14.79 -29.40 0.89
N GLN A 347 13.90 -28.44 1.18
CA GLN A 347 12.54 -28.74 1.63
C GLN A 347 11.75 -29.55 0.60
N VAL A 348 11.85 -29.17 -0.68
CA VAL A 348 11.21 -29.91 -1.78
C VAL A 348 11.78 -31.34 -1.87
N ALA A 349 13.09 -31.49 -1.82
CA ALA A 349 13.78 -32.78 -1.90
C ALA A 349 13.43 -33.69 -0.71
N LEU A 350 13.45 -33.16 0.52
CA LEU A 350 13.09 -33.90 1.73
C LEU A 350 11.65 -34.41 1.67
N THR A 351 10.73 -33.58 1.19
CA THR A 351 9.32 -33.96 1.02
C THR A 351 9.14 -35.04 -0.03
N ASN A 352 9.85 -34.94 -1.14
CA ASN A 352 9.81 -35.96 -2.18
C ASN A 352 10.44 -37.29 -1.70
N ALA A 353 11.51 -37.23 -0.90
CA ALA A 353 12.14 -38.40 -0.30
C ALA A 353 11.21 -39.08 0.72
N VAL A 354 10.55 -38.30 1.58
CA VAL A 354 9.56 -38.82 2.54
C VAL A 354 8.36 -39.45 1.82
N LYS A 355 7.83 -38.80 0.77
CA LYS A 355 6.78 -39.38 -0.08
C LYS A 355 7.18 -40.69 -0.74
N LYS A 356 8.45 -40.82 -1.16
CA LYS A 356 8.98 -42.02 -1.80
C LYS A 356 9.19 -43.18 -0.81
N LYS A 357 9.49 -42.87 0.46
CA LYS A 357 9.82 -43.87 1.49
C LYS A 357 8.60 -44.45 2.20
N ASP A 358 7.57 -43.64 2.47
CA ASP A 358 6.29 -44.12 3.02
C ASP A 358 5.10 -43.25 2.56
N PRO A 359 4.26 -43.74 1.62
CA PRO A 359 3.06 -43.02 1.20
C PRO A 359 2.06 -42.78 2.33
N SER A 360 2.04 -43.65 3.35
CA SER A 360 1.14 -43.61 4.52
C SER A 360 1.58 -42.62 5.61
N LEU A 361 2.89 -42.32 5.75
CA LEU A 361 3.39 -41.41 6.78
C LEU A 361 3.03 -39.94 6.53
N THR A 362 2.69 -39.55 5.29
CA THR A 362 2.30 -38.17 5.00
C THR A 362 0.91 -37.83 5.52
N HIS A 363 -0.03 -38.80 5.53
CA HIS A 363 -1.31 -38.61 6.20
C HIS A 363 -1.11 -38.46 7.72
N GLN A 364 -0.10 -39.13 8.29
CA GLN A 364 0.17 -39.11 9.72
C GLN A 364 1.03 -37.91 10.18
N ALA A 365 2.06 -37.49 9.45
CA ALA A 365 2.87 -36.32 9.80
C ALA A 365 2.15 -34.99 9.49
N ALA A 366 1.35 -34.94 8.41
CA ALA A 366 0.38 -33.87 8.24
C ALA A 366 -0.70 -33.93 9.32
N SER A 367 -1.12 -35.14 9.77
CA SER A 367 -2.08 -35.29 10.88
C SER A 367 -1.52 -34.92 12.25
N GLU A 368 -0.23 -35.13 12.54
CA GLU A 368 0.41 -34.83 13.83
C GLU A 368 0.55 -33.33 14.02
N TRP A 369 0.94 -32.58 12.98
CA TRP A 369 0.86 -31.11 13.01
C TRP A 369 -0.61 -30.63 12.97
N LEU A 370 -1.50 -31.36 12.29
CA LEU A 370 -2.95 -31.22 12.41
C LEU A 370 -3.52 -31.83 13.71
N LYS A 371 -2.78 -32.35 14.71
CA LYS A 371 -3.41 -32.81 15.97
C LYS A 371 -3.79 -31.65 16.88
N VAL A 372 -3.25 -30.45 16.63
CA VAL A 372 -3.85 -29.16 17.08
C VAL A 372 -5.27 -28.96 16.48
N THR A 373 -5.62 -29.77 15.48
CA THR A 373 -6.94 -29.88 14.84
C THR A 373 -7.78 -31.04 15.39
N ALA A 374 -7.32 -31.84 16.35
CA ALA A 374 -8.17 -32.85 17.02
C ALA A 374 -9.26 -32.19 17.89
N ILE A 375 -9.06 -30.94 18.31
CA ILE A 375 -10.14 -30.09 18.86
C ILE A 375 -11.21 -29.80 17.79
N ARG A 376 -10.84 -29.79 16.49
CA ARG A 376 -11.74 -29.58 15.35
C ARG A 376 -12.64 -30.79 15.08
N SER A 377 -12.20 -32.03 15.32
CA SER A 377 -13.08 -33.22 15.16
C SER A 377 -14.08 -33.34 16.30
N PHE A 378 -13.67 -33.02 17.54
CA PHE A 378 -14.58 -32.99 18.70
C PHE A 378 -15.65 -31.88 18.58
N LEU A 379 -15.33 -30.75 17.95
CA LEU A 379 -16.29 -29.67 17.68
C LEU A 379 -17.16 -29.87 16.43
N LYS A 380 -16.74 -30.71 15.48
CA LYS A 380 -17.46 -30.95 14.22
C LYS A 380 -18.54 -32.03 14.34
N SER A 381 -18.43 -32.93 15.32
CA SER A 381 -19.43 -33.99 15.57
C SER A 381 -20.80 -33.46 16.04
N LYS A 382 -20.94 -32.19 16.49
CA LYS A 382 -22.19 -31.68 17.07
C LYS A 382 -23.05 -30.83 16.12
N ARG A 383 -22.84 -30.88 14.79
CA ARG A 383 -23.65 -30.06 13.86
C ARG A 383 -23.82 -30.66 12.48
N GLU A 384 -24.46 -31.81 12.41
CA GLU A 384 -25.10 -32.29 11.18
C GLU A 384 -26.55 -32.65 11.46
N THR A 385 -27.44 -31.68 11.30
CA THR A 385 -28.83 -31.91 10.91
C THR A 385 -29.38 -30.64 10.26
N GLY A 386 -29.80 -30.73 8.99
CA GLY A 386 -30.47 -29.65 8.25
C GLY A 386 -29.75 -29.15 6.98
N ARG A 387 -29.81 -29.94 5.91
CA ARG A 387 -29.60 -29.55 4.49
C ARG A 387 -31.01 -29.45 3.90
N ASP A 388 -31.49 -28.33 3.34
CA ASP A 388 -31.26 -28.00 1.92
C ASP A 388 -31.62 -26.54 1.52
N GLN A 389 -31.61 -25.56 2.42
CA GLN A 389 -31.61 -24.11 2.06
C GLN A 389 -30.23 -23.42 2.23
N ASN A 390 -29.21 -24.18 2.63
CA ASN A 390 -27.94 -23.66 3.16
C ASN A 390 -26.86 -23.29 2.12
N ASN A 391 -27.05 -23.57 0.83
CA ASN A 391 -25.95 -23.48 -0.14
C ASN A 391 -25.65 -22.03 -0.57
N SER A 392 -26.67 -21.18 -0.74
CA SER A 392 -26.49 -19.76 -1.09
C SER A 392 -25.99 -18.92 0.11
N ARG A 393 -26.50 -19.21 1.31
CA ARG A 393 -26.14 -18.51 2.55
C ARG A 393 -24.72 -18.86 3.02
N ASN A 394 -24.26 -20.10 2.79
CA ASN A 394 -22.87 -20.49 3.05
C ASN A 394 -21.90 -19.84 2.06
N LYS A 395 -22.25 -19.74 0.77
CA LYS A 395 -21.40 -19.10 -0.25
C LYS A 395 -21.20 -17.60 0.04
N GLN A 396 -22.29 -16.88 0.36
CA GLN A 396 -22.23 -15.46 0.77
C GLN A 396 -21.42 -15.25 2.07
N HIS A 397 -21.54 -16.16 3.03
CA HIS A 397 -20.76 -16.09 4.25
C HIS A 397 -19.26 -16.34 4.01
N GLU A 398 -18.90 -17.26 3.12
CA GLU A 398 -17.49 -17.51 2.76
C GLU A 398 -16.85 -16.33 2.03
N GLU A 399 -17.55 -15.70 1.09
CA GLU A 399 -17.08 -14.49 0.40
C GLU A 399 -16.84 -13.33 1.38
N ALA A 400 -17.75 -13.09 2.32
CA ALA A 400 -17.59 -12.07 3.34
C ALA A 400 -16.37 -12.30 4.25
N VAL A 401 -16.07 -13.57 4.57
CA VAL A 401 -14.89 -13.93 5.38
C VAL A 401 -13.60 -13.69 4.60
N GLU A 402 -13.55 -14.00 3.31
CA GLU A 402 -12.35 -13.78 2.50
C GLU A 402 -12.10 -12.28 2.26
N LYS A 403 -13.15 -11.47 2.09
CA LYS A 403 -13.02 -10.00 2.02
C LYS A 403 -12.52 -9.39 3.34
N ALA A 404 -13.05 -9.84 4.47
CA ALA A 404 -12.54 -9.40 5.78
C ALA A 404 -11.06 -9.79 5.95
N ARG A 405 -10.68 -10.98 5.49
CA ARG A 405 -9.31 -11.48 5.53
C ARG A 405 -8.32 -10.59 4.77
N SER A 406 -8.66 -10.15 3.56
CA SER A 406 -7.78 -9.28 2.77
C SER A 406 -7.59 -7.90 3.42
N LEU A 407 -8.67 -7.32 3.94
CA LEU A 407 -8.63 -6.01 4.61
C LEU A 407 -7.81 -6.05 5.90
N VAL A 408 -7.98 -7.10 6.72
CA VAL A 408 -7.22 -7.25 7.97
C VAL A 408 -5.74 -7.47 7.68
N MET A 409 -5.43 -8.27 6.65
CA MET A 409 -4.05 -8.46 6.21
C MET A 409 -3.42 -7.14 5.77
N LEU A 410 -4.13 -6.33 4.99
CA LEU A 410 -3.64 -5.04 4.53
C LEU A 410 -3.34 -4.10 5.70
N LEU A 411 -4.25 -4.02 6.68
CA LEU A 411 -4.01 -3.23 7.90
C LEU A 411 -2.79 -3.75 8.67
N ALA A 412 -2.73 -5.04 8.97
CA ALA A 412 -1.64 -5.60 9.77
C ALA A 412 -0.26 -5.44 9.08
N THR A 413 -0.21 -5.69 7.77
CA THR A 413 0.97 -5.45 6.92
C THR A 413 1.49 -4.03 7.05
N LEU A 414 0.58 -3.07 7.02
CA LEU A 414 0.88 -1.65 7.10
C LEU A 414 1.33 -1.23 8.51
N VAL A 415 0.69 -1.75 9.55
CA VAL A 415 1.10 -1.47 10.93
C VAL A 415 2.49 -2.06 11.22
N VAL A 416 2.80 -3.27 10.75
CA VAL A 416 4.16 -3.84 10.81
C VAL A 416 5.17 -2.88 10.18
N SER A 417 4.88 -2.33 9.01
CA SER A 417 5.79 -1.43 8.30
C SER A 417 6.11 -0.16 9.10
N ILE A 418 5.07 0.56 9.54
CA ILE A 418 5.27 1.85 10.24
C ILE A 418 5.87 1.67 11.64
N THR A 419 5.51 0.60 12.36
CA THR A 419 6.02 0.36 13.72
C THR A 419 7.45 -0.18 13.71
N TYR A 420 7.82 -0.96 12.69
CA TYR A 420 9.19 -1.42 12.49
C TYR A 420 10.14 -0.25 12.23
N GLN A 421 9.77 0.66 11.33
CA GLN A 421 10.55 1.87 11.06
C GLN A 421 10.64 2.79 12.29
N ALA A 422 9.51 3.06 12.95
CA ALA A 422 9.48 3.88 14.16
C ALA A 422 10.32 3.29 15.32
N GLY A 423 10.56 1.97 15.31
CA GLY A 423 11.44 1.32 16.29
C GLY A 423 12.92 1.66 16.10
N PHE A 424 13.36 1.99 14.88
CA PHE A 424 14.76 2.34 14.58
C PHE A 424 15.01 3.84 14.51
N ASP A 425 13.96 4.61 14.22
CA ASP A 425 13.95 6.07 14.24
C ASP A 425 13.05 6.58 15.38
N PRO A 426 13.52 6.50 16.65
CA PRO A 426 12.69 6.87 17.79
C PRO A 426 12.37 8.37 17.79
N PRO A 427 11.19 8.75 18.32
CA PRO A 427 10.82 10.15 18.46
C PRO A 427 11.80 10.88 19.38
N GLY A 428 12.14 12.11 19.03
CA GLY A 428 13.17 12.90 19.71
C GLY A 428 14.57 12.73 19.12
N GLY A 429 14.78 11.81 18.18
CA GLY A 429 16.08 11.62 17.55
C GLY A 429 17.07 10.85 18.44
N LEU A 430 18.33 10.88 18.02
CA LEU A 430 19.42 10.09 18.57
C LEU A 430 20.59 11.02 18.93
N TRP A 431 21.27 10.75 20.04
CA TRP A 431 22.44 11.55 20.45
C TRP A 431 23.58 11.44 19.42
N PRO A 432 24.21 12.55 19.00
CA PRO A 432 25.28 12.53 18.01
C PRO A 432 26.63 12.18 18.62
N SER A 433 26.82 12.43 19.91
CA SER A 433 28.06 12.23 20.67
C SER A 433 27.80 11.69 22.07
N ASP A 434 28.83 11.08 22.68
CA ASP A 434 28.80 10.60 24.05
C ASP A 434 28.71 11.83 24.97
N GLY A 435 27.99 11.69 26.07
CA GLY A 435 27.79 12.81 26.96
C GLY A 435 27.09 12.41 28.24
N ARG A 436 26.72 13.43 29.00
CA ARG A 436 26.06 13.28 30.28
C ARG A 436 24.82 14.15 30.31
N ALA A 437 23.68 13.54 30.54
CA ALA A 437 22.40 14.22 30.60
C ALA A 437 22.33 15.12 31.84
N ALA A 438 21.40 16.08 31.81
CA ALA A 438 21.20 17.04 32.89
C ALA A 438 20.82 16.37 34.24
N ASP A 439 20.25 15.16 34.21
CA ASP A 439 19.92 14.35 35.37
C ASP A 439 21.11 13.52 35.91
N GLY A 440 22.27 13.62 35.26
CA GLY A 440 23.52 12.99 35.67
C GLY A 440 23.75 11.59 35.08
N HIS A 441 22.86 11.06 34.25
CA HIS A 441 23.06 9.79 33.54
C HIS A 441 23.95 9.96 32.31
N ASP A 442 24.90 9.05 32.12
CA ASP A 442 25.72 9.01 30.91
C ASP A 442 24.91 8.41 29.75
N TYR A 443 25.06 8.99 28.57
CA TYR A 443 24.47 8.50 27.32
C TYR A 443 25.54 8.34 26.26
N LYS A 444 25.29 7.41 25.32
CA LYS A 444 26.21 7.11 24.22
C LYS A 444 25.69 7.61 22.88
N ASN A 445 26.59 7.85 21.93
CA ASN A 445 26.22 8.16 20.53
C ASN A 445 25.21 7.15 20.02
N GLY A 446 24.11 7.61 19.41
CA GLY A 446 23.02 6.80 18.88
C GLY A 446 22.04 6.28 19.94
N ASP A 447 22.15 6.69 21.21
CA ASP A 447 21.10 6.45 22.20
C ASP A 447 19.89 7.37 21.92
N PRO A 448 18.64 6.89 22.14
CA PRO A 448 17.45 7.73 21.94
C PRO A 448 17.42 8.92 22.90
N ILE A 449 17.29 10.14 22.37
CA ILE A 449 17.29 11.36 23.19
C ILE A 449 16.09 11.37 24.14
N LEU A 450 14.92 10.96 23.65
CA LEU A 450 13.71 10.91 24.48
C LEU A 450 13.83 9.93 25.65
N LEU A 451 14.65 8.88 25.53
CA LEU A 451 14.93 7.96 26.64
C LEU A 451 15.67 8.66 27.77
N THR A 452 16.58 9.58 27.43
CA THR A 452 17.36 10.35 28.41
C THR A 452 16.59 11.55 28.97
N THR A 453 15.87 12.30 28.13
CA THR A 453 15.19 13.53 28.58
C THR A 453 13.83 13.27 29.21
N HIS A 454 13.07 12.29 28.70
CA HIS A 454 11.75 11.93 29.22
C HIS A 454 11.54 10.40 29.24
N PRO A 455 12.24 9.67 30.14
CA PRO A 455 12.29 8.20 30.14
C PRO A 455 10.92 7.53 30.21
N THR A 456 9.97 8.10 30.95
CA THR A 456 8.60 7.57 31.05
C THR A 456 7.88 7.64 29.71
N ARG A 457 7.99 8.76 28.98
CA ARG A 457 7.36 8.94 27.66
C ARG A 457 7.97 7.98 26.64
N TYR A 458 9.29 7.88 26.62
CA TYR A 458 9.98 6.92 25.75
C TYR A 458 9.52 5.49 26.02
N LYS A 459 9.44 5.06 27.29
CA LYS A 459 8.99 3.71 27.64
C LYS A 459 7.56 3.45 27.17
N VAL A 460 6.64 4.40 27.35
CA VAL A 460 5.26 4.27 26.84
C VAL A 460 5.27 4.15 25.32
N PHE A 461 5.96 5.04 24.61
CA PHE A 461 6.12 4.95 23.16
C PHE A 461 6.66 3.58 22.73
N PHE A 462 7.79 3.16 23.29
CA PHE A 462 8.49 1.94 22.90
C PHE A 462 7.64 0.69 23.09
N TYR A 463 7.01 0.53 24.26
CA TYR A 463 6.18 -0.63 24.54
C TYR A 463 4.87 -0.63 23.76
N CYS A 464 4.22 0.53 23.58
CA CYS A 464 3.02 0.65 22.75
C CYS A 464 3.32 0.34 21.27
N ASN A 465 4.41 0.88 20.73
CA ASN A 465 4.86 0.63 19.36
C ASN A 465 5.25 -0.86 19.15
N SER A 466 5.99 -1.44 20.12
CA SER A 466 6.37 -2.86 20.08
C SER A 466 5.15 -3.79 20.21
N ALA A 467 4.17 -3.44 21.05
CA ALA A 467 2.95 -4.21 21.20
C ALA A 467 2.10 -4.20 19.93
N ALA A 468 1.99 -3.04 19.26
CA ALA A 468 1.36 -2.93 17.94
C ALA A 468 2.10 -3.82 16.93
N PHE A 469 3.41 -3.65 16.77
CA PHE A 469 4.24 -4.47 15.88
C PHE A 469 4.05 -5.99 16.08
N VAL A 470 4.16 -6.46 17.33
CA VAL A 470 3.99 -7.89 17.68
C VAL A 470 2.56 -8.36 17.44
N ALA A 471 1.56 -7.54 17.80
CA ALA A 471 0.15 -7.87 17.55
C ALA A 471 -0.13 -8.00 16.05
N SER A 472 0.38 -7.10 15.20
CA SER A 472 0.21 -7.16 13.75
C SER A 472 0.90 -8.39 13.14
N LEU A 473 2.11 -8.77 13.59
CA LEU A 473 2.76 -10.01 13.15
C LEU A 473 1.93 -11.24 13.52
N ILE A 474 1.38 -11.27 14.74
CA ILE A 474 0.49 -12.35 15.18
C ILE A 474 -0.79 -12.35 14.34
N VAL A 475 -1.38 -11.19 14.02
CA VAL A 475 -2.55 -11.08 13.13
C VAL A 475 -2.25 -11.65 11.75
N ILE A 476 -1.09 -11.33 11.15
CA ILE A 476 -0.66 -11.90 9.85
C ILE A 476 -0.60 -13.42 9.91
N ILE A 477 -0.01 -13.98 10.98
CA ILE A 477 0.07 -15.44 11.18
C ILE A 477 -1.34 -16.03 11.40
N MET A 478 -2.18 -15.38 12.21
CA MET A 478 -3.55 -15.82 12.52
C MET A 478 -4.46 -15.81 11.29
N VAL A 479 -4.29 -14.84 10.39
CA VAL A 479 -5.01 -14.70 9.13
C VAL A 479 -4.84 -15.92 8.22
N GLN A 480 -3.82 -16.76 8.45
CA GLN A 480 -3.66 -18.05 7.75
C GLN A 480 -4.69 -19.10 8.22
N SER A 481 -5.28 -18.94 9.41
CA SER A 481 -6.26 -19.86 9.98
C SER A 481 -7.70 -19.36 9.83
N ARG A 482 -8.49 -20.02 8.96
CA ARG A 482 -9.93 -19.74 8.80
C ARG A 482 -10.75 -19.86 10.08
N PHE A 483 -10.26 -20.60 11.08
CA PHE A 483 -10.91 -20.72 12.37
C PHE A 483 -10.78 -19.46 13.24
N LEU A 484 -9.62 -18.80 13.18
CA LEU A 484 -9.33 -17.59 13.95
C LEU A 484 -9.97 -16.35 13.31
N LEU A 485 -10.15 -16.36 11.98
CA LEU A 485 -10.89 -15.33 11.24
C LEU A 485 -12.39 -15.29 11.55
N LYS A 486 -13.02 -16.42 11.89
CA LYS A 486 -14.48 -16.49 12.17
C LYS A 486 -14.88 -15.98 13.57
N ARG A 487 -13.97 -15.38 14.34
CA ARG A 487 -14.21 -14.99 15.74
C ARG A 487 -13.91 -13.51 15.95
N HIS A 488 -14.61 -12.91 16.92
CA HIS A 488 -14.29 -11.60 17.52
C HIS A 488 -12.83 -11.48 18.01
N THR A 489 -12.07 -12.58 18.05
CA THR A 489 -10.64 -12.61 18.35
C THR A 489 -9.81 -11.77 17.38
N LEU A 490 -10.16 -11.73 16.10
CA LEU A 490 -9.48 -10.88 15.12
C LEU A 490 -9.72 -9.40 15.40
N GLU A 491 -10.98 -9.03 15.69
CA GLU A 491 -11.36 -7.68 16.07
C GLU A 491 -10.62 -7.24 17.34
N ALA A 492 -10.50 -8.12 18.34
CA ALA A 492 -9.77 -7.81 19.58
C ALA A 492 -8.27 -7.57 19.35
N ALA A 493 -7.63 -8.34 18.46
CA ALA A 493 -6.23 -8.14 18.11
C ALA A 493 -6.02 -6.82 17.35
N MET A 494 -6.91 -6.47 16.43
CA MET A 494 -6.87 -5.20 15.70
C MET A 494 -7.15 -3.99 16.61
N ILE A 495 -8.05 -4.13 17.58
CA ILE A 495 -8.30 -3.07 18.57
C ILE A 495 -7.06 -2.86 19.45
N LEU A 496 -6.41 -3.94 19.91
CA LEU A 496 -5.16 -3.86 20.66
C LEU A 496 -4.08 -3.14 19.83
N ASP A 497 -3.99 -3.46 18.55
CA ASP A 497 -3.04 -2.85 17.61
C ASP A 497 -3.26 -1.33 17.49
N LEU A 498 -4.52 -0.91 17.28
CA LEU A 498 -4.88 0.51 17.16
C LEU A 498 -4.68 1.29 18.47
N PHE A 499 -4.94 0.68 19.64
CA PHE A 499 -4.61 1.30 20.92
C PHE A 499 -3.09 1.42 21.12
N GLY A 500 -2.31 0.42 20.69
CA GLY A 500 -0.85 0.49 20.66
C GLY A 500 -0.37 1.67 19.80
N LEU A 501 -0.94 1.84 18.61
CA LEU A 501 -0.61 2.97 17.74
C LEU A 501 -0.99 4.33 18.34
N ILE A 502 -2.19 4.48 18.91
CA ILE A 502 -2.62 5.73 19.56
C ILE A 502 -1.69 6.06 20.74
N GLY A 503 -1.38 5.07 21.58
CA GLY A 503 -0.48 5.26 22.73
C GLY A 503 0.93 5.64 22.30
N ALA A 504 1.47 4.98 21.27
CA ALA A 504 2.77 5.30 20.71
C ALA A 504 2.79 6.71 20.10
N TYR A 505 1.77 7.07 19.32
CA TYR A 505 1.66 8.39 18.72
C TYR A 505 1.55 9.50 19.77
N ALA A 506 0.68 9.35 20.77
CA ALA A 506 0.48 10.35 21.83
C ALA A 506 1.72 10.54 22.71
N ALA A 507 2.48 9.46 22.96
CA ALA A 507 3.71 9.53 23.76
C ALA A 507 4.92 10.05 22.95
N GLY A 508 4.99 9.73 21.65
CA GLY A 508 6.12 10.09 20.80
C GLY A 508 6.03 11.47 20.15
N SER A 509 4.83 11.89 19.73
CA SER A 509 4.63 13.16 19.02
C SER A 509 4.57 14.38 19.94
N CYS A 510 4.30 14.18 21.23
CA CYS A 510 4.04 15.24 22.20
C CYS A 510 5.21 15.38 23.19
N ARG A 511 5.57 16.62 23.56
CA ARG A 511 6.66 16.90 24.52
C ARG A 511 6.14 17.24 25.92
N ASP A 512 4.91 17.74 26.02
CA ASP A 512 4.26 18.14 27.26
C ASP A 512 2.97 17.33 27.52
N GLU A 513 2.42 17.44 28.73
CA GLU A 513 1.22 16.68 29.13
C GLU A 513 -0.05 17.21 28.45
N ILE A 514 -0.11 18.51 28.18
CA ILE A 514 -1.29 19.16 27.60
C ILE A 514 -1.48 18.70 26.15
N THR A 515 -0.41 18.67 25.35
CA THR A 515 -0.47 18.17 23.97
C THR A 515 -0.80 16.67 23.92
N SER A 516 -0.28 15.85 24.84
CA SER A 516 -0.67 14.44 24.94
C SER A 516 -2.16 14.26 25.29
N ILE A 517 -2.67 15.03 26.27
CA ILE A 517 -4.10 15.03 26.63
C ILE A 517 -4.94 15.47 25.44
N TYR A 518 -4.51 16.50 24.70
CA TYR A 518 -5.19 16.96 23.49
C TYR A 518 -5.33 15.84 22.46
N VAL A 519 -4.24 15.13 22.14
CA VAL A 519 -4.27 14.04 21.15
C VAL A 519 -5.22 12.91 21.58
N VAL A 520 -5.18 12.52 22.86
CA VAL A 520 -6.07 11.47 23.39
C VAL A 520 -7.52 11.94 23.46
N ALA A 521 -7.77 13.19 23.86
CA ALA A 521 -9.10 13.79 23.89
C ALA A 521 -9.72 13.87 22.50
N LEU A 522 -8.92 14.18 21.47
CA LEU A 522 -9.34 14.20 20.08
C LEU A 522 -9.82 12.81 19.62
N ALA A 523 -9.19 11.72 20.09
CA ALA A 523 -9.71 10.35 19.90
C ALA A 523 -11.15 10.23 20.40
N GLY A 524 -11.35 10.62 21.66
CA GLY A 524 -12.63 10.52 22.33
C GLY A 524 -13.71 11.34 21.63
N ILE A 525 -13.41 12.58 21.25
CA ILE A 525 -14.33 13.48 20.55
C ILE A 525 -14.77 12.88 19.22
N VAL A 526 -13.82 12.40 18.40
CA VAL A 526 -14.16 11.80 17.10
C VAL A 526 -15.00 10.54 17.29
N LEU A 527 -14.65 9.66 18.23
CA LEU A 527 -15.42 8.45 18.51
C LEU A 527 -16.84 8.79 19.00
N VAL A 528 -16.98 9.75 19.92
CA VAL A 528 -18.29 10.20 20.41
C VAL A 528 -19.14 10.78 19.29
N TYR A 529 -18.56 11.65 18.45
CA TYR A 529 -19.25 12.22 17.28
C TYR A 529 -19.83 11.12 16.38
N VAL A 530 -19.03 10.10 16.04
CA VAL A 530 -19.50 9.03 15.16
C VAL A 530 -20.54 8.15 15.87
N VAL A 531 -20.35 7.81 17.14
CA VAL A 531 -21.32 7.01 17.89
C VAL A 531 -22.67 7.73 17.98
N ILE A 532 -22.70 9.04 18.24
CA ILE A 532 -23.94 9.84 18.25
C ILE A 532 -24.63 9.79 16.88
N HIS A 533 -23.89 10.03 15.79
CA HIS A 533 -24.46 9.99 14.44
C HIS A 533 -24.99 8.59 14.06
N ILE A 534 -24.31 7.53 14.48
CA ILE A 534 -24.77 6.15 14.26
C ILE A 534 -26.05 5.87 15.07
N ILE A 535 -26.09 6.23 16.35
CA ILE A 535 -27.26 6.00 17.21
C ILE A 535 -28.49 6.75 16.66
N PHE A 536 -28.34 8.03 16.30
CA PHE A 536 -29.46 8.84 15.81
C PHE A 536 -30.04 8.29 14.49
N PHE A 537 -29.17 7.85 13.57
CA PHE A 537 -29.60 7.32 12.27
C PHE A 537 -30.13 5.88 12.34
N THR A 538 -29.61 5.05 13.25
CA THR A 538 -30.07 3.65 13.41
C THR A 538 -31.49 3.53 13.97
N LEU A 539 -32.07 4.61 14.50
CA LEU A 539 -33.45 4.65 14.97
C LEU A 539 -34.49 4.78 13.85
N ASP A 540 -34.10 5.08 12.60
CA ASP A 540 -35.05 5.59 11.59
C ASP A 540 -35.15 4.77 10.29
N HIS A 541 -34.53 3.59 10.17
CA HIS A 541 -34.43 2.91 8.86
C HIS A 541 -34.51 1.37 8.84
N GLU A 542 -35.30 0.84 7.90
CA GLU A 542 -35.34 -0.58 7.50
C GLU A 542 -34.37 -0.90 6.34
N ASP A 543 -33.86 -2.14 6.31
CA ASP A 543 -32.67 -2.55 5.57
C ASP A 543 -32.99 -3.13 4.18
N ASN A 544 -32.50 -2.53 3.08
CA ASN A 544 -32.72 -3.01 1.71
C ASN A 544 -31.48 -3.71 1.09
N ARG A 545 -31.67 -4.86 0.40
CA ARG A 545 -30.55 -5.74 -0.06
C ARG A 545 -29.68 -5.17 -1.17
N ARG A 546 -30.20 -4.26 -2.02
CA ARG A 546 -29.44 -3.67 -3.16
C ARG A 546 -28.37 -2.66 -2.71
N ASP A 547 -28.52 -2.08 -1.52
CA ASP A 547 -27.55 -1.11 -0.99
C ASP A 547 -26.31 -1.78 -0.40
N ALA A 548 -26.42 -3.04 0.04
CA ALA A 548 -25.35 -3.75 0.72
C ALA A 548 -24.07 -3.91 -0.13
N GLU A 549 -24.21 -4.14 -1.44
CA GLU A 549 -23.07 -4.30 -2.34
C GLU A 549 -22.37 -2.97 -2.62
N LYS A 550 -23.13 -1.89 -2.84
CA LYS A 550 -22.60 -0.53 -3.01
C LYS A 550 -21.84 -0.05 -1.77
N LEU A 551 -22.35 -0.38 -0.57
CA LEU A 551 -21.70 -0.05 0.70
C LEU A 551 -20.37 -0.79 0.90
N GLU A 552 -20.24 -2.02 0.40
CA GLU A 552 -18.99 -2.80 0.53
C GLU A 552 -17.86 -2.20 -0.33
N ASN A 553 -18.17 -1.76 -1.55
CA ASN A 553 -17.18 -1.08 -2.39
C ASN A 553 -16.73 0.25 -1.76
N ARG A 554 -17.65 1.00 -1.14
CA ARG A 554 -17.34 2.22 -0.40
C ARG A 554 -16.48 1.93 0.84
N ARG A 555 -16.77 0.85 1.57
CA ARG A 555 -16.00 0.39 2.72
C ARG A 555 -14.55 0.10 2.35
N GLU A 556 -14.32 -0.65 1.27
CA GLU A 556 -12.97 -1.02 0.82
C GLU A 556 -12.11 0.23 0.59
N VAL A 557 -12.66 1.25 -0.09
CA VAL A 557 -11.89 2.45 -0.40
C VAL A 557 -11.74 3.41 0.77
N LEU A 558 -12.79 3.63 1.57
CA LEU A 558 -12.67 4.44 2.79
C LEU A 558 -11.61 3.85 3.73
N LEU A 559 -11.52 2.53 3.79
CA LEU A 559 -10.50 1.86 4.59
C LEU A 559 -9.10 2.09 4.02
N LEU A 560 -8.91 1.98 2.70
CA LEU A 560 -7.62 2.27 2.05
C LEU A 560 -7.16 3.73 2.30
N LEU A 561 -8.07 4.68 2.18
CA LEU A 561 -7.75 6.11 2.35
C LEU A 561 -7.49 6.46 3.82
N ALA A 562 -8.24 5.87 4.76
CA ALA A 562 -7.99 6.02 6.19
C ALA A 562 -6.66 5.35 6.59
N ILE A 563 -6.36 4.18 6.02
CA ILE A 563 -5.09 3.50 6.23
C ILE A 563 -3.92 4.37 5.73
N LEU A 564 -4.03 4.94 4.53
CA LEU A 564 -3.05 5.88 3.98
C LEU A 564 -2.84 7.10 4.89
N ALA A 565 -3.93 7.75 5.29
CA ALA A 565 -3.84 8.95 6.13
C ALA A 565 -3.28 8.62 7.52
N ALA A 566 -3.64 7.47 8.11
CA ALA A 566 -3.11 7.01 9.39
C ALA A 566 -1.60 6.72 9.34
N THR A 567 -1.09 6.08 8.28
CA THR A 567 0.36 5.84 8.17
C THR A 567 1.16 7.11 8.03
N LEU A 568 0.73 7.97 7.13
CA LEU A 568 1.42 9.21 6.81
C LEU A 568 1.54 10.11 8.04
N THR A 569 0.43 10.23 8.77
CA THR A 569 0.38 11.04 9.96
C THR A 569 1.10 10.40 11.14
N TYR A 570 1.05 9.07 11.28
CA TYR A 570 1.82 8.37 12.31
C TYR A 570 3.33 8.61 12.15
N GLN A 571 3.86 8.39 10.94
CA GLN A 571 5.28 8.63 10.65
C GLN A 571 5.64 10.10 10.88
N ALA A 572 4.92 11.03 10.25
CA ALA A 572 5.23 12.46 10.34
C ALA A 572 5.07 13.04 11.75
N GLY A 573 4.20 12.49 12.58
CA GLY A 573 4.06 12.91 13.98
C GLY A 573 5.22 12.44 14.86
N LEU A 574 5.81 11.28 14.56
CA LEU A 574 6.98 10.76 15.28
C LEU A 574 8.30 11.35 14.76
N THR A 575 8.36 11.76 13.50
CA THR A 575 9.51 12.42 12.87
C THR A 575 9.04 13.73 12.19
N PRO A 576 8.87 14.81 12.97
CA PRO A 576 8.38 16.08 12.44
C PRO A 576 9.38 16.67 11.44
N PRO A 577 8.90 17.49 10.49
CA PRO A 577 9.73 18.09 9.46
C PRO A 577 10.87 18.92 10.07
N GLY A 578 12.08 18.78 9.52
CA GLY A 578 13.28 19.42 10.05
C GLY A 578 13.95 18.68 11.21
N GLY A 579 13.33 17.64 11.78
CA GLY A 579 13.95 16.80 12.81
C GLY A 579 13.88 17.39 14.21
N PHE A 580 14.83 16.99 15.05
CA PHE A 580 14.89 17.31 16.48
C PHE A 580 16.22 17.96 16.83
N TRP A 581 16.21 18.83 17.84
CA TRP A 581 17.43 19.32 18.45
C TRP A 581 18.23 18.19 19.09
N MET A 582 19.54 18.23 18.91
CA MET A 582 20.47 17.19 19.36
C MET A 582 21.37 17.67 20.51
N ASP A 583 21.12 18.88 21.03
CA ASP A 583 21.85 19.50 22.13
C ASP A 583 20.93 20.32 23.05
N ASP A 584 21.45 20.67 24.22
CA ASP A 584 20.79 21.55 25.20
C ASP A 584 21.54 22.88 25.29
N LYS A 585 21.43 23.73 24.27
CA LYS A 585 22.09 25.05 24.22
C LYS A 585 21.09 26.20 24.22
N GLY A 586 21.17 27.06 25.25
CA GLY A 586 20.41 28.30 25.32
C GLY A 586 18.90 28.07 25.45
N VAL A 587 18.15 28.36 24.38
CA VAL A 587 16.69 28.16 24.30
C VAL A 587 16.33 26.80 23.71
N HIS A 588 17.30 26.08 23.13
CA HIS A 588 17.09 24.78 22.50
C HIS A 588 17.18 23.66 23.52
N HIS A 589 16.26 22.70 23.40
CA HIS A 589 16.17 21.54 24.27
C HIS A 589 16.26 20.26 23.44
N ALA A 590 17.14 19.35 23.84
CA ALA A 590 17.38 18.10 23.14
C ALA A 590 16.08 17.28 23.02
N GLY A 591 15.81 16.83 21.80
CA GLY A 591 14.63 16.07 21.45
C GLY A 591 13.38 16.91 21.19
N TYR A 592 13.42 18.25 21.31
CA TYR A 592 12.33 19.09 20.84
C TYR A 592 12.36 19.26 19.31
N PRO A 593 11.21 19.32 18.62
CA PRO A 593 11.17 19.52 17.18
C PRO A 593 11.77 20.86 16.77
N ILE A 594 12.72 20.87 15.82
CA ILE A 594 13.39 22.11 15.40
C ILE A 594 12.39 23.12 14.80
N LEU A 595 11.41 22.63 14.06
CA LEU A 595 10.36 23.46 13.46
C LEU A 595 9.53 24.21 14.52
N TYR A 596 9.43 23.72 15.75
CA TYR A 596 8.70 24.37 16.83
C TYR A 596 9.37 25.68 17.27
N ASP A 597 10.70 25.68 17.40
CA ASP A 597 11.46 26.84 17.86
C ASP A 597 11.61 27.88 16.72
N ASN A 598 11.98 27.43 15.53
CA ASN A 598 12.30 28.33 14.41
C ASN A 598 11.04 28.83 13.68
N TYR A 599 9.99 28.01 13.62
CA TYR A 599 8.76 28.30 12.86
C TYR A 599 7.49 27.91 13.63
N HIS A 600 7.37 28.39 14.88
CA HIS A 600 6.29 28.02 15.82
C HIS A 600 4.88 27.95 15.21
N ARG A 601 4.45 28.94 14.43
CA ARG A 601 3.11 28.96 13.80
C ARG A 601 2.94 27.81 12.80
N ARG A 602 3.98 27.50 12.02
CA ARG A 602 3.96 26.39 11.05
C ARG A 602 3.93 25.05 11.76
N TYR A 603 4.79 24.87 12.77
CA TYR A 603 4.77 23.65 13.57
C TYR A 603 3.40 23.44 14.25
N THR A 604 2.82 24.50 14.82
CA THR A 604 1.51 24.43 15.49
C THR A 604 0.43 23.98 14.50
N ALA A 605 0.39 24.58 13.30
CA ALA A 605 -0.53 24.16 12.25
C ALA A 605 -0.27 22.72 11.80
N PHE A 606 1.00 22.34 11.59
CA PHE A 606 1.41 20.98 11.23
C PHE A 606 0.94 19.96 12.27
N PHE A 607 1.27 20.17 13.55
CA PHE A 607 0.98 19.25 14.65
C PHE A 607 -0.53 19.00 14.79
N TYR A 608 -1.34 20.06 14.85
CA TYR A 608 -2.78 19.93 15.04
C TYR A 608 -3.48 19.31 13.83
N CYS A 609 -3.11 19.71 12.61
CA CYS A 609 -3.66 19.12 11.38
C CYS A 609 -3.27 17.65 11.24
N ASN A 610 -2.01 17.31 11.54
CA ASN A 610 -1.50 15.94 11.49
C ASN A 610 -2.20 15.04 12.52
N ALA A 611 -2.32 15.52 13.77
CA ALA A 611 -3.03 14.79 14.83
C ALA A 611 -4.51 14.61 14.50
N ALA A 612 -5.21 15.63 14.01
CA ALA A 612 -6.61 15.51 13.60
C ALA A 612 -6.80 14.48 12.49
N SER A 613 -5.91 14.48 11.50
CA SER A 613 -5.93 13.48 10.43
C SER A 613 -5.65 12.07 10.94
N PHE A 614 -4.66 11.89 11.82
CA PHE A 614 -4.38 10.59 12.44
C PHE A 614 -5.59 10.05 13.21
N MET A 615 -6.17 10.86 14.11
CA MET A 615 -7.28 10.43 14.95
C MET A 615 -8.57 10.17 14.15
N ALA A 616 -8.87 11.02 13.15
CA ALA A 616 -9.99 10.78 12.24
C ALA A 616 -9.82 9.46 11.46
N SER A 617 -8.61 9.21 10.97
CA SER A 617 -8.29 8.00 10.21
C SER A 617 -8.36 6.73 11.06
N VAL A 618 -7.79 6.75 12.28
CA VAL A 618 -7.89 5.62 13.22
C VAL A 618 -9.35 5.35 13.59
N ALA A 619 -10.16 6.38 13.85
CA ALA A 619 -11.59 6.20 14.12
C ALA A 619 -12.32 5.55 12.93
N VAL A 620 -12.06 6.02 11.71
CA VAL A 620 -12.61 5.41 10.49
C VAL A 620 -12.19 3.94 10.37
N ILE A 621 -10.92 3.60 10.63
CA ILE A 621 -10.44 2.21 10.62
C ILE A 621 -11.22 1.36 11.64
N VAL A 622 -11.31 1.79 12.91
CA VAL A 622 -12.04 1.07 13.96
C VAL A 622 -13.48 0.77 13.54
N LEU A 623 -14.16 1.76 12.95
CA LEU A 623 -15.55 1.66 12.56
C LEU A 623 -15.77 0.80 11.31
N LEU A 624 -14.87 0.88 10.33
CA LEU A 624 -14.92 0.09 9.09
C LEU A 624 -14.55 -1.38 9.32
N VAL A 625 -13.72 -1.67 10.32
CA VAL A 625 -13.38 -3.04 10.71
C VAL A 625 -14.59 -3.74 11.33
N ASN A 626 -15.43 -3.02 12.08
CA ASN A 626 -16.61 -3.60 12.72
C ASN A 626 -17.80 -3.71 11.73
N PRO A 627 -18.26 -4.94 11.40
CA PRO A 627 -19.34 -5.15 10.43
C PRO A 627 -20.68 -4.50 10.84
N ASN A 628 -20.88 -4.28 12.15
CA ASN A 628 -22.11 -3.68 12.67
C ASN A 628 -22.09 -2.15 12.63
N LEU A 629 -20.92 -1.51 12.54
CA LEU A 629 -20.78 -0.05 12.63
C LEU A 629 -20.57 0.62 11.27
N TYR A 630 -19.92 -0.06 10.31
CA TYR A 630 -19.66 0.55 9.00
C TYR A 630 -20.93 0.80 8.19
N ARG A 631 -21.92 -0.10 8.23
CA ARG A 631 -23.14 0.05 7.42
C ARG A 631 -23.95 1.28 7.85
N PRO A 632 -24.24 1.48 9.15
CA PRO A 632 -24.84 2.73 9.60
C PRO A 632 -23.93 3.94 9.32
N GLY A 633 -22.63 3.84 9.60
CA GLY A 633 -21.69 4.96 9.47
C GLY A 633 -21.53 5.51 8.04
N ILE A 634 -21.59 4.64 7.02
CA ILE A 634 -21.55 5.08 5.61
C ILE A 634 -22.89 5.70 5.21
N ARG A 635 -24.02 5.17 5.70
CA ARG A 635 -25.35 5.67 5.38
C ARG A 635 -25.64 7.03 6.00
N CYS A 636 -25.21 7.28 7.23
CA CYS A 636 -25.38 8.57 7.90
C CYS A 636 -24.30 9.61 7.51
N TYR A 637 -23.46 9.31 6.52
CA TYR A 637 -22.36 10.15 6.05
C TYR A 637 -21.28 10.50 7.08
N ALA A 638 -21.37 10.01 8.33
CA ALA A 638 -20.39 10.30 9.38
C ALA A 638 -18.96 9.89 8.98
N LEU A 639 -18.80 8.72 8.34
CA LEU A 639 -17.49 8.26 7.87
C LEU A 639 -16.94 9.11 6.73
N TYR A 640 -17.79 9.67 5.86
CA TYR A 640 -17.36 10.59 4.81
C TYR A 640 -16.92 11.93 5.39
N VAL A 641 -17.63 12.47 6.38
CA VAL A 641 -17.22 13.70 7.07
C VAL A 641 -15.87 13.50 7.76
N CYS A 642 -15.69 12.41 8.51
CA CYS A 642 -14.40 12.08 9.12
C CYS A 642 -13.28 11.95 8.07
N MET A 643 -13.58 11.36 6.90
CA MET A 643 -12.63 11.24 5.80
C MET A 643 -12.22 12.60 5.24
N VAL A 644 -13.18 13.51 5.00
CA VAL A 644 -12.89 14.87 4.50
C VAL A 644 -12.08 15.67 5.51
N VAL A 645 -12.45 15.60 6.79
CA VAL A 645 -11.68 16.22 7.89
C VAL A 645 -10.27 15.64 7.94
N GLY A 646 -10.13 14.32 7.80
CA GLY A 646 -8.84 13.64 7.74
C GLY A 646 -7.98 14.13 6.57
N MET A 647 -8.54 14.20 5.37
CA MET A 647 -7.83 14.68 4.18
C MET A 647 -7.43 16.16 4.29
N PHE A 648 -8.28 17.00 4.90
CA PHE A 648 -7.96 18.39 5.16
C PHE A 648 -6.83 18.53 6.17
N GLY A 649 -6.85 17.74 7.24
CA GLY A 649 -5.74 17.65 8.19
C GLY A 649 -4.44 17.16 7.52
N LEU A 650 -4.51 16.13 6.67
CA LEU A 650 -3.34 15.60 5.95
C LEU A 650 -2.71 16.65 5.03
N MET A 651 -3.51 17.31 4.19
CA MET A 651 -3.02 18.33 3.26
C MET A 651 -2.56 19.60 4.00
N GLY A 652 -3.26 19.99 5.07
CA GLY A 652 -2.86 21.10 5.93
C GLY A 652 -1.52 20.85 6.62
N ALA A 653 -1.30 19.62 7.11
CA ALA A 653 -0.01 19.22 7.67
C ALA A 653 1.09 19.26 6.61
N TYR A 654 0.85 18.69 5.41
CA TYR A 654 1.82 18.77 4.31
C TYR A 654 2.20 20.21 3.95
N ALA A 655 1.23 21.10 3.83
CA ALA A 655 1.46 22.51 3.49
C ALA A 655 2.26 23.25 4.58
N ALA A 656 1.91 23.02 5.84
CA ALA A 656 2.59 23.66 6.98
C ALA A 656 4.01 23.12 7.18
N GLY A 657 4.21 21.81 6.97
CA GLY A 657 5.47 21.12 7.24
C GLY A 657 6.50 21.15 6.11
N SER A 658 6.07 21.20 4.84
CA SER A 658 6.99 21.11 3.68
C SER A 658 7.53 22.46 3.21
N SER A 659 6.77 23.56 3.37
CA SER A 659 7.16 24.88 2.88
C SER A 659 7.83 25.73 3.95
N ARG A 660 8.97 26.34 3.62
CA ARG A 660 9.61 27.39 4.44
C ARG A 660 9.42 28.78 3.84
N ASP A 661 9.60 28.89 2.53
CA ASP A 661 9.42 30.14 1.77
C ASP A 661 7.96 30.49 1.45
N LEU A 662 7.72 31.77 1.19
CA LEU A 662 6.41 32.28 0.76
C LEU A 662 5.97 31.69 -0.60
N ARG A 663 6.89 31.59 -1.58
CA ARG A 663 6.57 31.11 -2.95
C ARG A 663 6.11 29.66 -2.95
N THR A 664 6.85 28.78 -2.27
CA THR A 664 6.51 27.37 -2.12
C THR A 664 5.23 27.19 -1.31
N SER A 665 5.02 28.03 -0.29
CA SER A 665 3.78 28.04 0.50
C SER A 665 2.56 28.45 -0.32
N ILE A 666 2.63 29.51 -1.14
CA ILE A 666 1.53 29.92 -2.03
C ILE A 666 1.19 28.79 -3.00
N TYR A 667 2.20 28.16 -3.58
CA TYR A 667 2.02 27.06 -4.51
C TYR A 667 1.28 25.87 -3.87
N VAL A 668 1.72 25.39 -2.71
CA VAL A 668 1.07 24.25 -2.04
C VAL A 668 -0.33 24.61 -1.54
N LEU A 669 -0.54 25.82 -1.00
CA LEU A 669 -1.89 26.27 -0.63
C LEU A 669 -2.82 26.33 -1.84
N THR A 670 -2.32 26.73 -3.01
CA THR A 670 -3.10 26.71 -4.26
C THR A 670 -3.46 25.28 -4.65
N LEU A 671 -2.54 24.32 -4.51
CA LEU A 671 -2.83 22.89 -4.73
C LEU A 671 -3.89 22.37 -3.74
N VAL A 672 -3.81 22.74 -2.46
CA VAL A 672 -4.84 22.40 -1.45
C VAL A 672 -6.20 22.89 -1.91
N VAL A 673 -6.31 24.18 -2.26
CA VAL A 673 -7.57 24.77 -2.76
C VAL A 673 -8.06 24.04 -4.02
N ALA A 674 -7.18 23.73 -4.96
CA ALA A 674 -7.53 23.01 -6.19
C ALA A 674 -8.09 21.60 -5.90
N VAL A 675 -7.48 20.84 -4.99
CA VAL A 675 -7.97 19.51 -4.60
C VAL A 675 -9.33 19.60 -3.91
N PHE A 676 -9.53 20.56 -3.01
CA PHE A 676 -10.84 20.73 -2.35
C PHE A 676 -11.92 21.27 -3.29
N ALA A 677 -11.58 22.15 -4.22
CA ALA A 677 -12.48 22.58 -5.29
C ALA A 677 -12.90 21.39 -6.16
N PHE A 678 -11.96 20.50 -6.47
CA PHE A 678 -12.24 19.25 -7.18
C PHE A 678 -13.19 18.33 -6.38
N VAL A 679 -12.94 18.12 -5.08
CA VAL A 679 -13.83 17.35 -4.20
C VAL A 679 -15.23 17.97 -4.14
N ALA A 680 -15.33 19.30 -4.01
CA ALA A 680 -16.62 19.99 -3.99
C ALA A 680 -17.37 19.82 -5.31
N LEU A 681 -16.67 19.93 -6.45
CA LEU A 681 -17.22 19.69 -7.78
C LEU A 681 -17.73 18.25 -7.93
N GLU A 682 -17.00 17.25 -7.44
CA GLU A 682 -17.45 15.86 -7.40
C GLU A 682 -18.74 15.71 -6.59
N VAL A 683 -18.81 16.32 -5.40
CA VAL A 683 -20.03 16.31 -4.58
C VAL A 683 -21.20 16.94 -5.34
N VAL A 684 -21.01 18.11 -5.96
CA VAL A 684 -22.05 18.79 -6.73
C VAL A 684 -22.52 17.95 -7.92
N ILE A 685 -21.61 17.35 -8.69
CA ILE A 685 -21.96 16.52 -9.84
C ILE A 685 -22.69 15.24 -9.39
N PHE A 686 -22.26 14.59 -8.31
CA PHE A 686 -22.88 13.35 -7.87
C PHE A 686 -24.20 13.52 -7.13
N TRP A 687 -24.37 14.63 -6.40
CA TRP A 687 -25.54 14.85 -5.56
C TRP A 687 -26.54 15.83 -6.14
N VAL A 688 -26.03 16.95 -6.65
CA VAL A 688 -26.88 18.08 -7.04
C VAL A 688 -27.38 17.88 -8.46
N TYR A 689 -26.53 17.41 -9.38
CA TYR A 689 -26.92 17.22 -10.78
C TYR A 689 -28.08 16.22 -11.01
N PRO A 690 -28.15 15.04 -10.35
CA PRO A 690 -29.30 14.15 -10.50
C PRO A 690 -30.59 14.78 -9.94
N TYR A 691 -30.49 15.50 -8.82
CA TYR A 691 -31.62 16.16 -8.18
C TYR A 691 -32.13 17.35 -9.00
N ILE A 692 -31.20 18.17 -9.53
CA ILE A 692 -31.47 19.27 -10.47
C ILE A 692 -32.03 18.73 -11.77
N LYS A 693 -31.49 17.65 -12.33
CA LYS A 693 -32.02 17.01 -13.53
C LYS A 693 -33.47 16.57 -13.32
N ILE A 694 -33.78 15.93 -12.19
CA ILE A 694 -35.15 15.53 -11.82
C ILE A 694 -36.07 16.76 -11.65
N LEU A 695 -35.56 17.86 -11.09
CA LEU A 695 -36.28 19.13 -10.95
C LEU A 695 -36.51 19.84 -12.29
N LEU A 696 -35.56 19.80 -13.21
CA LEU A 696 -35.64 20.41 -14.55
C LEU A 696 -36.35 19.54 -15.58
N SER A 697 -36.42 18.22 -15.39
CA SER A 697 -37.13 17.30 -16.30
C SER A 697 -38.62 17.14 -15.95
N LYS A 698 -39.16 17.98 -15.05
CA LYS A 698 -40.60 17.99 -14.75
C LYS A 698 -41.31 18.94 -15.71
N ASP A 699 -41.57 18.47 -16.93
CA ASP A 699 -42.56 19.10 -17.80
C ASP A 699 -43.97 18.83 -17.23
N PRO A 700 -44.93 19.78 -17.25
CA PRO A 700 -46.18 19.66 -16.50
C PRO A 700 -47.26 18.77 -17.14
N ASN A 701 -47.03 18.12 -18.28
CA ASN A 701 -48.11 17.48 -19.03
C ASN A 701 -47.73 16.12 -19.62
N THR A 702 -47.92 15.03 -18.85
CA THR A 702 -48.49 13.79 -19.38
C THR A 702 -49.09 12.95 -18.23
N GLU A 703 -50.39 12.72 -18.28
CA GLU A 703 -51.12 11.79 -17.40
C GLU A 703 -50.83 10.33 -17.79
N ASP A 704 -50.85 9.49 -16.73
CA ASP A 704 -51.14 8.06 -16.67
C ASP A 704 -50.77 7.17 -17.87
N GLY A 705 -49.63 6.49 -17.69
CA GLY A 705 -49.33 5.21 -18.31
C GLY A 705 -48.83 4.23 -17.24
N SER A 706 -49.61 3.18 -17.00
CA SER A 706 -49.27 1.97 -16.22
C SER A 706 -47.78 1.60 -16.27
N PRO A 707 -47.14 1.17 -15.17
CA PRO A 707 -45.75 0.72 -15.20
C PRO A 707 -45.67 -0.57 -16.02
N SER A 708 -45.35 -0.44 -17.30
CA SER A 708 -44.88 -1.55 -18.10
C SER A 708 -43.57 -2.04 -17.48
N SER A 709 -43.61 -3.27 -16.98
CA SER A 709 -42.46 -3.99 -16.47
C SER A 709 -41.43 -4.16 -17.59
N ILE A 710 -40.53 -3.19 -17.71
CA ILE A 710 -39.27 -3.40 -18.41
C ILE A 710 -38.43 -4.25 -17.47
N THR A 711 -38.47 -5.54 -17.74
CA THR A 711 -37.52 -6.52 -17.23
C THR A 711 -36.15 -6.09 -17.72
N GLU A 712 -35.43 -5.26 -16.95
CA GLU A 712 -33.99 -5.20 -17.04
C GLU A 712 -33.49 -6.61 -16.73
N GLN A 713 -33.11 -7.30 -17.81
CA GLN A 713 -32.43 -8.56 -17.74
C GLN A 713 -31.10 -8.30 -17.03
N LYS A 714 -31.12 -8.52 -15.72
CA LYS A 714 -29.96 -8.67 -14.85
C LYS A 714 -28.96 -9.58 -15.55
N THR A 715 -27.93 -9.00 -16.16
CA THR A 715 -26.60 -9.57 -16.09
C THR A 715 -26.19 -9.49 -14.62
N GLY A 716 -26.61 -10.49 -13.85
CA GLY A 716 -25.95 -10.79 -12.59
C GLY A 716 -24.47 -11.03 -12.88
N PRO A 717 -23.58 -10.88 -11.88
CA PRO A 717 -22.22 -11.38 -12.02
C PRO A 717 -22.36 -12.88 -12.33
N GLN A 718 -22.13 -13.26 -13.59
CA GLN A 718 -21.76 -14.62 -13.89
C GLN A 718 -20.47 -14.82 -13.09
N SER A 719 -20.58 -15.52 -11.96
CA SER A 719 -19.48 -16.39 -11.60
C SER A 719 -19.38 -17.35 -12.78
N GLU A 720 -18.50 -17.02 -13.72
CA GLU A 720 -17.89 -18.04 -14.56
C GLU A 720 -17.36 -19.06 -13.56
N THR A 721 -18.13 -20.13 -13.42
CA THR A 721 -17.63 -21.35 -12.80
C THR A 721 -16.81 -21.95 -13.92
N THR A 722 -15.66 -21.33 -14.22
CA THR A 722 -14.58 -22.00 -14.91
C THR A 722 -14.33 -23.27 -14.11
N GLY A 723 -14.20 -24.39 -14.80
CA GLY A 723 -13.99 -25.72 -14.23
C GLY A 723 -12.65 -25.87 -13.51
N ASN A 724 -12.26 -24.90 -12.70
CA ASN A 724 -11.10 -24.95 -11.84
C ASN A 724 -11.47 -25.72 -10.57
N THR A 725 -10.73 -26.79 -10.31
CA THR A 725 -10.88 -27.56 -9.08
C THR A 725 -10.75 -26.63 -7.86
N PRO A 726 -11.48 -26.87 -6.74
CA PRO A 726 -11.38 -26.07 -5.51
C PRO A 726 -9.94 -25.92 -4.98
N GLN A 727 -9.07 -26.84 -5.36
CA GLN A 727 -7.65 -26.82 -5.06
C GLN A 727 -6.86 -25.75 -5.85
N ALA A 728 -7.16 -25.55 -7.13
CA ALA A 728 -6.51 -24.53 -7.97
C ALA A 728 -6.79 -23.11 -7.47
N GLN A 729 -8.05 -22.82 -7.10
CA GLN A 729 -8.42 -21.53 -6.50
C GLN A 729 -7.71 -21.28 -5.17
N LYS A 730 -7.56 -22.31 -4.33
CA LYS A 730 -6.85 -22.21 -3.06
C LYS A 730 -5.35 -21.93 -3.26
N GLU A 731 -4.74 -22.55 -4.27
CA GLU A 731 -3.34 -22.29 -4.64
C GLU A 731 -3.15 -20.86 -5.18
N LYS A 732 -4.07 -20.35 -5.99
CA LYS A 732 -4.08 -18.96 -6.46
C LYS A 732 -4.11 -17.97 -5.28
N ASN A 733 -5.11 -18.08 -4.40
CA ASN A 733 -5.24 -17.19 -3.24
C ASN A 733 -4.01 -17.27 -2.32
N MET A 734 -3.38 -18.45 -2.19
CA MET A 734 -2.14 -18.60 -1.43
C MET A 734 -0.98 -17.88 -2.10
N ARG A 735 -0.85 -17.96 -3.43
CA ARG A 735 0.20 -17.26 -4.18
C ARG A 735 0.09 -15.74 -4.00
N GLU A 736 -1.10 -15.19 -4.15
CA GLU A 736 -1.37 -13.76 -3.93
C GLU A 736 -1.01 -13.32 -2.50
N TYR A 737 -1.42 -14.13 -1.51
CA TYR A 737 -1.08 -13.91 -0.11
C TYR A 737 0.43 -13.87 0.15
N LEU A 738 1.16 -14.87 -0.36
CA LEU A 738 2.61 -14.96 -0.18
C LEU A 738 3.34 -13.82 -0.90
N MET A 739 2.83 -13.39 -2.06
CA MET A 739 3.38 -12.27 -2.81
C MET A 739 3.24 -10.95 -2.04
N LEU A 740 2.05 -10.68 -1.49
CA LEU A 740 1.82 -9.49 -0.66
C LEU A 740 2.74 -9.46 0.57
N LEU A 741 2.92 -10.61 1.22
CA LEU A 741 3.76 -10.70 2.42
C LEU A 741 5.26 -10.59 2.11
N GLY A 742 5.72 -11.18 1.00
CA GLY A 742 7.09 -11.00 0.52
C GLY A 742 7.38 -9.56 0.11
N VAL A 743 6.44 -8.90 -0.58
CA VAL A 743 6.52 -7.47 -0.92
C VAL A 743 6.61 -6.60 0.33
N LEU A 744 5.81 -6.88 1.36
CA LEU A 744 5.90 -6.19 2.64
C LEU A 744 7.28 -6.35 3.26
N ALA A 745 7.71 -7.59 3.51
CA ALA A 745 8.94 -7.85 4.22
C ALA A 745 10.14 -7.27 3.45
N ALA A 746 10.17 -7.42 2.13
CA ALA A 746 11.19 -6.80 1.30
C ALA A 746 11.19 -5.27 1.41
N SER A 747 10.02 -4.61 1.45
CA SER A 747 9.95 -3.15 1.58
C SER A 747 10.53 -2.63 2.89
N VAL A 748 10.13 -3.28 3.99
CA VAL A 748 10.47 -2.90 5.35
C VAL A 748 11.96 -3.14 5.61
N THR A 749 12.47 -4.29 5.19
CA THR A 749 13.89 -4.65 5.34
C THR A 749 14.81 -3.87 4.42
N TYR A 750 14.36 -3.51 3.21
CA TYR A 750 15.16 -2.69 2.30
C TYR A 750 15.46 -1.32 2.91
N GLN A 751 14.42 -0.65 3.42
CA GLN A 751 14.56 0.68 4.01
C GLN A 751 15.41 0.67 5.28
N SER A 752 15.18 -0.28 6.20
CA SER A 752 15.99 -0.41 7.41
C SER A 752 17.43 -0.88 7.13
N GLY A 753 17.67 -1.60 6.03
CA GLY A 753 19.02 -2.01 5.66
C GLY A 753 19.86 -0.87 5.11
N LEU A 754 19.25 0.10 4.42
CA LEU A 754 19.93 1.32 3.97
C LEU A 754 20.12 2.36 5.07
N LYS A 755 19.24 2.35 6.07
CA LYS A 755 19.29 3.20 7.26
C LYS A 755 19.30 2.32 8.53
N PRO A 756 20.47 1.76 8.90
CA PRO A 756 20.57 0.85 10.02
C PRO A 756 20.25 1.54 11.36
N PRO A 757 19.83 0.77 12.37
CA PRO A 757 19.45 1.31 13.67
C PRO A 757 20.59 2.06 14.33
N GLY A 758 20.25 3.13 15.06
CA GLY A 758 21.24 3.99 15.72
C GLY A 758 21.86 5.05 14.81
N GLY A 759 21.53 5.07 13.52
CA GLY A 759 22.01 6.06 12.56
C GLY A 759 23.37 5.72 11.94
N LEU A 760 23.89 6.67 11.17
CA LEU A 760 25.13 6.56 10.42
C LEU A 760 26.05 7.71 10.84
N TRP A 761 27.36 7.47 10.88
CA TRP A 761 28.35 8.51 11.16
C TRP A 761 28.33 9.59 10.09
N GLN A 762 28.43 10.85 10.53
CA GLN A 762 28.51 12.02 9.66
C GLN A 762 29.87 12.71 9.75
N ASP A 763 30.88 12.03 10.30
CA ASP A 763 32.26 12.51 10.40
C ASP A 763 33.22 11.31 10.42
N SER A 764 34.51 11.58 10.19
CA SER A 764 35.58 10.58 10.12
C SER A 764 36.62 10.81 11.22
N ASN A 765 36.17 10.77 12.47
CA ASN A 765 37.01 10.97 13.66
C ASN A 765 37.04 9.71 14.54
N ASN A 766 37.90 9.70 15.57
CA ASN A 766 37.88 8.71 16.66
C ASN A 766 37.86 7.22 16.24
N GLY A 767 38.39 6.89 15.06
CA GLY A 767 38.47 5.52 14.55
C GLY A 767 37.24 5.02 13.78
N HIS A 768 36.22 5.85 13.56
CA HIS A 768 35.11 5.57 12.65
C HIS A 768 35.23 6.37 11.34
N SER A 769 34.46 5.96 10.33
CA SER A 769 34.41 6.64 9.03
C SER A 769 32.98 7.07 8.74
N SER A 770 32.83 8.23 8.11
CA SER A 770 31.53 8.75 7.68
C SER A 770 30.78 7.72 6.83
N GLY A 771 29.48 7.58 7.06
CA GLY A 771 28.61 6.62 6.37
C GLY A 771 28.65 5.19 6.94
N ASN A 772 29.47 4.91 7.95
CA ASN A 772 29.41 3.65 8.70
C ASN A 772 28.26 3.63 9.72
N PRO A 773 27.66 2.46 10.01
CA PRO A 773 26.62 2.33 11.02
C PRO A 773 27.12 2.58 12.44
N ILE A 774 26.49 3.50 13.17
CA ILE A 774 26.87 3.82 14.55
C ILE A 774 26.75 2.57 15.45
N LEU A 775 25.68 1.78 15.26
CA LEU A 775 25.49 0.56 16.04
C LEU A 775 26.58 -0.49 15.79
N HIS A 776 27.21 -0.52 14.60
CA HIS A 776 28.33 -1.42 14.33
C HIS A 776 29.52 -1.12 15.24
N ASP A 777 29.84 0.16 15.42
CA ASP A 777 31.02 0.59 16.18
C ASP A 777 30.75 0.59 17.70
N VAL A 778 29.53 0.93 18.12
CA VAL A 778 29.14 0.98 19.54
C VAL A 778 28.80 -0.41 20.10
N ASN A 779 28.10 -1.25 19.33
CA ASN A 779 27.72 -2.60 19.76
C ASN A 779 27.64 -3.57 18.57
N ARG A 780 28.82 -4.03 18.15
CA ARG A 780 29.02 -4.91 16.99
C ARG A 780 28.15 -6.17 17.02
N GLY A 781 27.97 -6.80 18.18
CA GLY A 781 27.14 -8.00 18.31
C GLY A 781 25.66 -7.75 17.98
N ARG A 782 25.10 -6.63 18.43
CA ARG A 782 23.72 -6.23 18.10
C ARG A 782 23.56 -5.82 16.65
N TYR A 783 24.54 -5.10 16.12
CA TYR A 783 24.54 -4.74 14.71
C TYR A 783 24.48 -5.99 13.82
N TYR A 784 25.34 -6.99 14.05
CA TYR A 784 25.31 -8.21 13.24
C TYR A 784 24.03 -9.03 13.43
N ALA A 785 23.48 -9.09 14.66
CA ALA A 785 22.19 -9.74 14.90
C ALA A 785 21.07 -9.07 14.09
N PHE A 786 21.03 -7.74 14.04
CA PHE A 786 20.12 -6.97 13.19
C PHE A 786 20.41 -7.21 11.70
N PHE A 787 21.64 -6.98 11.26
CA PHE A 787 22.04 -6.96 9.86
C PHE A 787 21.81 -8.32 9.18
N TYR A 788 22.20 -9.42 9.83
CA TYR A 788 21.99 -10.77 9.28
C TYR A 788 20.52 -11.16 9.25
N SER A 789 19.76 -10.86 10.31
CA SER A 789 18.31 -11.14 10.34
C SER A 789 17.58 -10.34 9.26
N ASN A 790 17.83 -9.03 9.19
CA ASN A 790 17.20 -8.12 8.23
C ASN A 790 17.56 -8.47 6.77
N SER A 791 18.84 -8.75 6.49
CA SER A 791 19.29 -9.09 5.14
C SER A 791 18.80 -10.47 4.69
N THR A 792 18.74 -11.45 5.60
CA THR A 792 18.12 -12.76 5.31
C THR A 792 16.65 -12.60 4.96
N SER A 793 15.93 -11.81 5.76
CA SER A 793 14.52 -11.47 5.54
C SER A 793 14.28 -10.78 4.17
N PHE A 794 15.11 -9.78 3.83
CA PHE A 794 15.05 -9.11 2.53
C PHE A 794 15.27 -10.08 1.36
N MET A 795 16.38 -10.84 1.39
CA MET A 795 16.74 -11.75 0.29
C MET A 795 15.74 -12.90 0.16
N ALA A 796 15.29 -13.48 1.28
CA ALA A 796 14.27 -14.52 1.26
C ALA A 796 12.98 -14.01 0.62
N SER A 797 12.55 -12.80 0.96
CA SER A 797 11.35 -12.17 0.41
C SER A 797 11.42 -11.94 -1.09
N ILE A 798 12.51 -11.35 -1.59
CA ILE A 798 12.68 -11.10 -3.03
C ILE A 798 12.80 -12.42 -3.81
N VAL A 799 13.54 -13.40 -3.31
CA VAL A 799 13.66 -14.72 -3.95
C VAL A 799 12.30 -15.41 -4.01
N VAL A 800 11.52 -15.39 -2.93
CA VAL A 800 10.16 -15.96 -2.93
C VAL A 800 9.26 -15.21 -3.91
N VAL A 801 9.30 -13.88 -3.98
CA VAL A 801 8.54 -13.09 -4.98
C VAL A 801 8.91 -13.48 -6.41
N ILE A 802 10.21 -13.65 -6.71
CA ILE A 802 10.68 -14.11 -8.03
C ILE A 802 10.16 -15.53 -8.34
N LEU A 803 10.18 -16.45 -7.36
CA LEU A 803 9.67 -17.82 -7.54
C LEU A 803 8.14 -17.89 -7.68
N LEU A 804 7.41 -16.93 -7.11
CA LEU A 804 5.96 -16.83 -7.19
C LEU A 804 5.45 -16.19 -8.49
N LEU A 805 6.35 -15.57 -9.30
CA LEU A 805 5.98 -14.99 -10.59
C LEU A 805 5.31 -16.05 -11.50
N PRO A 806 4.32 -15.68 -12.33
CA PRO A 806 3.47 -16.65 -13.03
C PRO A 806 4.17 -17.68 -13.94
N TRP A 807 3.42 -18.76 -14.18
CA TRP A 807 3.72 -20.08 -14.77
C TRP A 807 4.52 -20.15 -16.09
N THR A 808 4.75 -19.06 -16.82
CA THR A 808 5.44 -19.09 -18.12
C THR A 808 6.94 -19.42 -18.05
N LEU A 809 7.55 -19.41 -16.86
CA LEU A 809 8.99 -19.69 -16.66
C LEU A 809 9.32 -21.09 -16.11
N HIS A 810 8.36 -21.83 -15.54
CA HIS A 810 8.63 -23.14 -14.92
C HIS A 810 7.74 -24.22 -15.53
N LYS A 811 8.32 -25.12 -16.36
CA LYS A 811 7.64 -26.36 -16.81
C LYS A 811 7.19 -27.26 -15.63
N HIS A 812 7.66 -27.00 -14.42
CA HIS A 812 7.37 -27.77 -13.20
C HIS A 812 6.65 -26.91 -12.16
N LYS A 813 5.52 -27.41 -11.61
CA LYS A 813 4.83 -26.80 -10.47
C LYS A 813 5.71 -26.93 -9.22
N LEU A 814 6.33 -25.83 -8.78
CA LEU A 814 6.95 -25.77 -7.46
C LEU A 814 5.85 -25.78 -6.38
N PRO A 815 6.00 -26.56 -5.30
CA PRO A 815 5.05 -26.53 -4.20
C PRO A 815 5.12 -25.16 -3.49
N LEU A 816 3.97 -24.63 -3.05
CA LEU A 816 3.88 -23.33 -2.36
C LEU A 816 4.27 -23.41 -0.88
N TRP A 817 4.19 -24.59 -0.27
CA TRP A 817 4.48 -24.80 1.16
C TRP A 817 5.92 -24.37 1.57
N PRO A 818 7.00 -24.68 0.83
CA PRO A 818 8.35 -24.21 1.15
C PRO A 818 8.49 -22.68 1.09
N MET A 819 7.73 -22.03 0.20
CA MET A 819 7.71 -20.57 0.11
C MET A 819 6.97 -19.98 1.32
N GLN A 820 5.89 -20.64 1.77
CA GLN A 820 5.17 -20.27 2.98
C GLN A 820 6.03 -20.43 4.25
N THR A 821 6.82 -21.50 4.37
CA THR A 821 7.74 -21.67 5.50
C THR A 821 8.87 -20.65 5.48
N ALA A 822 9.41 -20.32 4.30
CA ALA A 822 10.42 -19.28 4.14
C ALA A 822 9.88 -17.90 4.58
N ILE A 823 8.67 -17.52 4.15
CA ILE A 823 8.05 -16.25 4.56
C ILE A 823 7.70 -16.23 6.07
N LEU A 824 7.27 -17.35 6.65
CA LEU A 824 7.02 -17.41 8.10
C LEU A 824 8.32 -17.27 8.91
N LEU A 825 9.41 -17.88 8.43
CA LEU A 825 10.73 -17.73 9.03
C LEU A 825 11.24 -16.30 8.90
N ASP A 826 10.96 -15.65 7.77
CA ASP A 826 11.23 -14.23 7.53
C ASP A 826 10.50 -13.32 8.53
N MET A 827 9.22 -13.57 8.85
CA MET A 827 8.52 -12.83 9.91
C MET A 827 9.17 -12.96 11.29
N LEU A 828 9.77 -14.12 11.60
CA LEU A 828 10.57 -14.32 12.81
C LEU A 828 11.91 -13.56 12.72
N GLY A 829 12.51 -13.52 11.54
CA GLY A 829 13.69 -12.70 11.23
C GLY A 829 13.43 -11.22 11.47
N LEU A 830 12.28 -10.70 11.04
CA LEU A 830 11.84 -9.33 11.34
C LEU A 830 11.72 -9.08 12.84
N LEU A 831 11.12 -10.00 13.61
CA LEU A 831 11.05 -9.86 15.07
C LEU A 831 12.44 -9.84 15.71
N GLY A 832 13.35 -10.69 15.25
CA GLY A 832 14.75 -10.72 15.70
C GLY A 832 15.49 -9.44 15.37
N ALA A 833 15.38 -8.95 14.14
CA ALA A 833 15.96 -7.68 13.70
C ALA A 833 15.40 -6.50 14.51
N TYR A 834 14.08 -6.46 14.71
CA TYR A 834 13.42 -5.43 15.51
C TYR A 834 13.93 -5.45 16.96
N ALA A 835 13.97 -6.61 17.61
CA ALA A 835 14.44 -6.73 19.00
C ALA A 835 15.93 -6.35 19.16
N ALA A 836 16.77 -6.68 18.17
CA ALA A 836 18.19 -6.35 18.18
C ALA A 836 18.46 -4.86 17.89
N GLY A 837 17.71 -4.27 16.96
CA GLY A 837 17.93 -2.92 16.44
C GLY A 837 17.21 -1.81 17.21
N SER A 838 16.01 -2.06 17.76
CA SER A 838 15.18 -1.02 18.38
C SER A 838 15.66 -0.57 19.78
N THR A 839 16.53 -1.35 20.42
CA THR A 839 17.07 -1.02 21.73
C THR A 839 18.41 -1.68 21.97
N ARG A 840 19.29 -0.95 22.68
CA ARG A 840 20.62 -1.42 23.06
C ARG A 840 20.60 -2.24 24.35
N ASN A 841 19.56 -2.09 25.17
CA ASN A 841 19.46 -2.82 26.42
C ASN A 841 18.92 -4.24 26.18
N TRP A 842 19.66 -5.25 26.65
CA TRP A 842 19.24 -6.66 26.55
C TRP A 842 17.90 -6.92 27.22
N GLU A 843 17.62 -6.27 28.36
CA GLU A 843 16.36 -6.43 29.06
C GLU A 843 15.18 -5.94 28.23
N MET A 844 15.32 -4.78 27.58
CA MET A 844 14.27 -4.22 26.72
C MET A 844 14.08 -5.10 25.47
N SER A 845 15.15 -5.57 24.83
CA SER A 845 15.06 -6.53 23.70
C SER A 845 14.36 -7.83 24.11
N ARG A 846 14.72 -8.35 25.28
CA ARG A 846 14.11 -9.55 25.85
C ARG A 846 12.63 -9.33 26.13
N ASN A 847 12.25 -8.15 26.64
CA ASN A 847 10.85 -7.79 26.86
C ASN A 847 10.06 -7.74 25.55
N VAL A 848 10.64 -7.24 24.45
CA VAL A 848 10.02 -7.27 23.11
C VAL A 848 9.74 -8.71 22.66
N ILE A 849 10.68 -9.62 22.85
CA ILE A 849 10.47 -11.05 22.53
C ILE A 849 9.39 -11.64 23.44
N TYR A 850 9.41 -11.31 24.74
CA TYR A 850 8.40 -11.79 25.69
C TYR A 850 7.01 -11.23 25.44
N LEU A 851 6.84 -10.07 24.77
CA LEU A 851 5.52 -9.51 24.42
C LEU A 851 4.68 -10.47 23.56
N VAL A 852 5.30 -11.43 22.87
CA VAL A 852 4.58 -12.49 22.15
C VAL A 852 3.65 -13.27 23.09
N ILE A 853 4.08 -13.55 24.33
CA ILE A 853 3.33 -14.35 25.31
C ILE A 853 2.03 -13.65 25.78
N PRO A 854 2.06 -12.42 26.36
CA PRO A 854 0.86 -11.74 26.80
C PRO A 854 -0.08 -11.39 25.64
N VAL A 855 0.43 -11.08 24.44
CA VAL A 855 -0.43 -10.84 23.26
C VAL A 855 -1.17 -12.13 22.87
N LEU A 856 -0.48 -13.26 22.80
CA LEU A 856 -1.14 -14.55 22.54
C LEU A 856 -2.12 -14.93 23.66
N ALA A 857 -1.78 -14.66 24.93
CA ALA A 857 -2.65 -14.93 26.07
C ALA A 857 -3.93 -14.08 26.03
N TYR A 858 -3.82 -12.79 25.71
CA TYR A 858 -4.97 -11.88 25.52
C TYR A 858 -5.90 -12.39 24.41
N ILE A 859 -5.33 -12.73 23.26
CA ILE A 859 -6.04 -13.30 22.11
C ILE A 859 -6.76 -14.61 22.49
N ALA A 860 -6.08 -15.49 23.23
CA ALA A 860 -6.62 -16.77 23.69
C ALA A 860 -7.75 -16.59 24.73
N ALA A 861 -7.58 -15.68 25.69
CA ALA A 861 -8.59 -15.38 26.70
C ALA A 861 -9.86 -14.83 26.06
N TYR A 862 -9.73 -13.91 25.12
CA TYR A 862 -10.87 -13.36 24.40
C TYR A 862 -11.57 -14.42 23.54
N ALA A 863 -10.80 -15.30 22.88
CA ALA A 863 -11.34 -16.45 22.16
C ALA A 863 -12.12 -17.41 23.08
N ALA A 864 -11.65 -17.63 24.31
CA ALA A 864 -12.32 -18.45 25.31
C ALA A 864 -13.63 -17.80 25.79
N VAL A 865 -13.61 -16.51 26.17
CA VAL A 865 -14.81 -15.76 26.59
C VAL A 865 -15.89 -15.76 25.51
N SER A 866 -15.49 -15.57 24.24
CA SER A 866 -16.39 -15.63 23.09
C SER A 866 -17.06 -17.01 22.95
N LEU A 867 -16.29 -18.09 23.15
CA LEU A 867 -16.82 -19.45 23.14
C LEU A 867 -17.79 -19.73 24.28
N PHE A 868 -17.50 -19.26 25.50
CA PHE A 868 -18.36 -19.44 26.67
C PHE A 868 -19.69 -18.66 26.52
N ARG A 869 -19.66 -17.42 26.03
CA ARG A 869 -20.88 -16.64 25.74
C ARG A 869 -21.77 -17.33 24.70
N LYS A 870 -21.18 -17.95 23.69
CA LYS A 870 -21.93 -18.69 22.65
C LYS A 870 -22.56 -19.98 23.21
N ARG A 871 -21.86 -20.71 24.08
CA ARG A 871 -22.42 -21.88 24.78
C ARG A 871 -23.61 -21.48 25.66
N ARG A 872 -23.53 -20.38 26.41
CA ARG A 872 -24.65 -19.85 27.21
C ARG A 872 -25.85 -19.46 26.35
N LYS A 873 -25.64 -18.76 25.23
CA LYS A 873 -26.74 -18.43 24.29
C LYS A 873 -27.41 -19.67 23.71
N CYS A 874 -26.66 -20.71 23.34
CA CYS A 874 -27.25 -21.96 22.88
C CYS A 874 -27.99 -22.74 23.98
N HIS A 875 -27.60 -22.57 25.24
CA HIS A 875 -28.27 -23.23 26.38
C HIS A 875 -29.61 -22.54 26.69
N ASN A 876 -29.63 -21.21 26.76
CA ASN A 876 -30.87 -20.45 26.99
C ASN A 876 -31.88 -20.62 25.83
N SER A 877 -31.42 -20.73 24.57
CA SER A 877 -32.32 -21.01 23.44
C SER A 877 -32.86 -22.46 23.39
N GLN A 878 -32.35 -23.37 24.23
CA GLN A 878 -32.91 -24.71 24.43
C GLN A 878 -33.86 -24.79 25.63
N GLU A 879 -33.90 -23.77 26.49
CA GLU A 879 -34.87 -23.66 27.60
C GLU A 879 -36.13 -22.85 27.20
N GLU A 880 -36.10 -22.15 26.06
CA GLU A 880 -37.25 -21.40 25.48
C GLU A 880 -38.03 -22.20 24.41
N VAL A 881 -37.77 -23.50 24.25
CA VAL A 881 -38.57 -24.45 23.46
C VAL A 881 -39.08 -25.54 24.38
#